data_AF-A0A553RAU1-F1
#
_entry.id   AF-A0A553RAU1-F1
#
_cell.length_a   1.000
_cell.length_b   1.000
_cell.length_c   1.000
_cell.angle_alpha   90.00
_cell.angle_beta   90.00
_cell.angle_gamma   90.00
#
_symmetry.space_group_name_H-M   'P 1'
#
loop_
_entity.id
_entity.type
_entity.pdbx_description
1 polymer ?
#
loop_
_entity_poly.entity_id
_entity_poly.type
_entity_poly.pdbx_seq_one_letter_code
_entity_poly.pdbx_strand_id
1 'polypeptide(L)'
;MSPVPVLPLLINCFMSALGCIATIKLIPAFKEHFISARLYGMDLNKTKKKEVPESQGVISGTVFLIILFLFIPIPFLQCFMGEKCQRFPHNEFVQLIGALLAICCMIFLGFADDVLNLRWRHKLLLPTMASLPLLMVYFTNFGNTVIVVPKPFCILLGMHLDLGILYYVYMGMLAVFCTNAINILAGINGIESGQALFISGSIIIFNFLELNGDFRDDHVFSLYFMIPFFFTTLGLFYHNWYPSSVFVGDTFCYFAGMTFAVVGILGHFSKTMLLFFIPQVINFIYSLPQLFHIIPCPRHRLPRLQSETGKLGMSYSKFKQKDLGKLGQVIIKVAEMLWLLDVRRGHEGNDEFIECNNMTLINLVLKVLGPTHERTLTSIMLLIQVLGSTVAFGIRYHLVRLFYDHSSTMPPPRKRSIRREELQLELLCEWGSCQEVFHSMEEFCQHVEQHYKAAIDCQTELLEEERNCLWKECGFCSIEGDGEFLRHVLFHCYHTKLKQWGLAIFKSHSENGACSVGIQNRNIIPEVQEGFLCLWEHCEMSMDNPEWFYRHVEMHAHCLEASEDSVLFCGWKDCEASFNGRFKLREHMRSHTQEKLVACPTCGGMFANNTKFFDHIRRQIAIEGQRFQCSHCFKRFATERLLRDHMRNHVNHYKCPLCDMTCPSPSSLRNHIKFRHSNEKPYSCDYCEYSCKNLVDLRKHLDTHSSVPGYRCDFPDCNYSTRSMASIKHHYKRVHEGDYTPRYKCHVCEQCFTRGNNLTSHLRKKHQFKWPPGHPRFRYKEHEDGFLRLQLIRYESVELTEQLMQEQLEASDSTESSQTSTQHGDELYPAGALSTIDGSTEAGTRKEGAEVCRTMENSQSVLLVLSSTSSETNSVKEGAVMQQLKDTAQQLGMEVV
;
A
#
# COMPACT_ATOMS: atom_id res chain seq x y z
N MET A 1 12.96 8.46 26.08
CA MET A 1 11.65 7.81 26.34
C MET A 1 10.83 8.74 27.21
N SER A 2 9.61 9.11 26.80
CA SER A 2 8.69 9.87 27.65
C SER A 2 8.22 9.01 28.83
N PRO A 3 8.02 9.59 30.03
CA PRO A 3 7.56 8.84 31.21
C PRO A 3 6.17 8.25 30.97
N VAL A 4 5.86 7.10 31.60
CA VAL A 4 4.51 6.49 31.58
C VAL A 4 3.49 7.55 31.98
N PRO A 5 2.35 7.70 31.28
CA PRO A 5 1.29 8.61 31.70
C PRO A 5 0.57 8.02 32.93
N VAL A 6 1.27 8.03 34.06
CA VAL A 6 0.80 7.47 35.34
C VAL A 6 -0.45 8.21 35.80
N LEU A 7 -0.49 9.53 35.63
CA LEU A 7 -1.62 10.35 36.07
C LEU A 7 -2.95 9.96 35.37
N PRO A 8 -3.04 9.88 34.02
CA PRO A 8 -4.24 9.36 33.38
C PRO A 8 -4.65 7.96 33.85
N LEU A 9 -3.70 7.04 34.04
CA LEU A 9 -4.02 5.69 34.51
C LEU A 9 -4.56 5.68 35.95
N LEU A 10 -4.00 6.51 36.85
CA LEU A 10 -4.49 6.65 38.23
C LEU A 10 -5.91 7.23 38.27
N ILE A 11 -6.17 8.29 37.49
CA ILE A 11 -7.50 8.88 37.38
C ILE A 11 -8.50 7.85 36.83
N ASN A 12 -8.10 7.09 35.81
CA ASN A 12 -8.93 6.03 35.25
C ASN A 12 -9.27 4.96 36.29
N CYS A 13 -8.29 4.48 37.06
CA CYS A 13 -8.50 3.52 38.15
C CYS A 13 -9.48 4.06 39.19
N PHE A 14 -9.33 5.33 39.61
CA PHE A 14 -10.21 5.96 40.59
C PHE A 14 -11.64 6.07 40.07
N MET A 15 -11.84 6.59 38.86
CA MET A 15 -13.15 6.69 38.22
C MET A 15 -13.80 5.32 38.01
N SER A 16 -13.00 4.31 37.67
CA SER A 16 -13.46 2.93 37.50
C SER A 16 -13.92 2.31 38.82
N ALA A 17 -13.22 2.56 39.93
CA ALA A 17 -13.64 2.11 41.25
C ALA A 17 -14.98 2.75 41.67
N LEU A 18 -15.18 4.05 41.41
CA LEU A 18 -16.47 4.71 41.59
C LEU A 18 -17.55 4.11 40.69
N GLY A 19 -17.20 3.77 39.46
CA GLY A 19 -18.03 3.03 38.51
C GLY A 19 -18.52 1.69 39.01
N CYS A 20 -17.66 0.91 39.67
CA CYS A 20 -18.04 -0.35 40.31
C CYS A 20 -19.10 -0.12 41.38
N ILE A 21 -18.89 0.85 42.28
CA ILE A 21 -19.84 1.20 43.34
C ILE A 21 -21.17 1.68 42.74
N ALA A 22 -21.12 2.52 41.71
CA ALA A 22 -22.31 2.97 40.99
C ALA A 22 -23.09 1.81 40.39
N THR A 23 -22.39 0.88 39.70
CA THR A 23 -23.01 -0.31 39.10
C THR A 23 -23.70 -1.19 40.16
N ILE A 24 -23.03 -1.44 41.30
CA ILE A 24 -23.59 -2.23 42.40
C ILE A 24 -24.87 -1.59 42.97
N LYS A 25 -24.94 -0.25 43.03
CA LYS A 25 -26.11 0.48 43.54
C LYS A 25 -27.23 0.63 42.52
N LEU A 26 -26.90 0.85 41.25
CA LEU A 26 -27.87 1.13 40.20
C LEU A 26 -28.64 -0.12 39.76
N ILE A 27 -27.98 -1.28 39.66
CA ILE A 27 -28.65 -2.55 39.28
C ILE A 27 -29.91 -2.84 40.10
N PRO A 28 -29.86 -2.87 41.45
CA PRO A 28 -31.07 -3.11 42.24
C PRO A 28 -32.05 -1.93 42.18
N ALA A 29 -31.58 -0.68 42.01
CA ALA A 29 -32.44 0.49 41.92
C ALA A 29 -33.33 0.48 40.66
N PHE A 30 -32.83 -0.07 39.55
CA PHE A 30 -33.57 -0.16 38.30
C PHE A 30 -34.38 -1.45 38.15
N LYS A 31 -34.27 -2.41 39.07
CA LYS A 31 -34.91 -3.72 38.98
C LYS A 31 -36.41 -3.66 38.60
N GLU A 32 -37.19 -2.82 39.26
CA GLU A 32 -38.63 -2.69 39.02
C GLU A 32 -38.96 -2.14 37.62
N HIS A 33 -38.09 -1.29 37.05
CA HIS A 33 -38.26 -0.80 35.69
C HIS A 33 -38.09 -1.92 34.64
N PHE A 34 -37.16 -2.84 34.85
CA PHE A 34 -36.97 -3.99 33.95
C PHE A 34 -38.13 -4.98 34.05
N ILE A 35 -38.60 -5.26 35.27
CA ILE A 35 -39.75 -6.15 35.48
C ILE A 35 -41.02 -5.54 34.85
N SER A 36 -41.28 -4.25 35.07
CA SER A 36 -42.43 -3.54 34.46
C SER A 36 -42.34 -3.46 32.94
N ALA A 37 -41.13 -3.37 32.37
CA ALA A 37 -40.88 -3.41 30.93
C ALA A 37 -40.93 -4.83 30.32
N ARG A 38 -41.24 -5.87 31.13
CA ARG A 38 -41.21 -7.29 30.74
C ARG A 38 -39.83 -7.79 30.28
N LEU A 39 -38.76 -7.16 30.74
CA LEU A 39 -37.39 -7.58 30.53
C LEU A 39 -36.93 -8.44 31.72
N TYR A 40 -37.44 -9.66 31.77
CA TYR A 40 -37.10 -10.64 32.80
C TYR A 40 -37.11 -12.06 32.23
N GLY A 41 -36.29 -12.92 32.84
CA GLY A 41 -36.18 -14.33 32.53
C GLY A 41 -36.47 -15.20 33.76
N MET A 42 -36.73 -16.48 33.51
CA MET A 42 -36.84 -17.49 34.57
C MET A 42 -35.54 -18.27 34.65
N ASP A 43 -35.05 -18.49 35.87
CA ASP A 43 -33.87 -19.34 36.08
C ASP A 43 -34.24 -20.82 35.80
N LEU A 44 -33.85 -21.29 34.61
CA LEU A 44 -34.16 -22.65 34.11
C LEU A 44 -33.43 -23.75 34.91
N ASN A 45 -32.39 -23.39 35.65
CA ASN A 45 -31.55 -24.30 36.41
C ASN A 45 -31.96 -24.39 37.89
N LYS A 46 -33.09 -23.76 38.27
CA LYS A 46 -33.62 -23.77 39.65
C LYS A 46 -35.05 -24.31 39.71
N THR A 47 -35.38 -24.95 40.83
CA THR A 47 -36.74 -25.43 41.11
C THR A 47 -37.73 -24.28 41.35
N LYS A 48 -37.28 -23.22 42.04
CA LYS A 48 -38.08 -22.02 42.29
C LYS A 48 -38.01 -21.09 41.09
N LYS A 49 -39.07 -21.10 40.30
CA LYS A 49 -39.26 -20.20 39.16
C LYS A 49 -39.66 -18.80 39.67
N LYS A 50 -38.66 -17.94 39.89
CA LYS A 50 -38.84 -16.50 40.15
C LYS A 50 -38.46 -15.69 38.92
N GLU A 51 -39.13 -14.56 38.73
CA GLU A 51 -38.78 -13.58 37.70
C GLU A 51 -37.48 -12.88 38.11
N VAL A 52 -36.47 -12.96 37.24
CA VAL A 52 -35.16 -12.35 37.42
C VAL A 52 -34.98 -11.32 36.30
N PRO A 53 -34.70 -10.04 36.61
CA PRO A 53 -34.55 -9.01 35.59
C PRO A 53 -33.41 -9.36 34.63
N GLU A 54 -33.66 -9.18 33.35
CA GLU A 54 -32.74 -9.50 32.25
C GLU A 54 -32.09 -8.22 31.69
N SER A 55 -31.13 -8.38 30.78
CA SER A 55 -30.42 -7.28 30.11
C SER A 55 -29.73 -6.28 31.05
N GLN A 56 -29.34 -6.69 32.26
CA GLN A 56 -28.67 -5.78 33.20
C GLN A 56 -27.28 -5.33 32.74
N GLY A 57 -26.73 -5.96 31.69
CA GLY A 57 -25.55 -5.47 30.98
C GLY A 57 -25.67 -4.04 30.46
N VAL A 58 -26.90 -3.55 30.21
CA VAL A 58 -27.11 -2.16 29.77
C VAL A 58 -26.73 -1.16 30.86
N ILE A 59 -26.92 -1.48 32.14
CA ILE A 59 -26.57 -0.58 33.25
C ILE A 59 -25.05 -0.49 33.38
N SER A 60 -24.35 -1.64 33.41
CA SER A 60 -22.88 -1.63 33.49
C SER A 60 -22.25 -0.99 32.24
N GLY A 61 -22.79 -1.26 31.05
CA GLY A 61 -22.37 -0.61 29.81
C GLY A 61 -22.60 0.90 29.80
N THR A 62 -23.72 1.38 30.35
CA THR A 62 -24.00 2.82 30.48
C THR A 62 -23.04 3.49 31.45
N VAL A 63 -22.80 2.88 32.63
CA VAL A 63 -21.83 3.38 33.60
C VAL A 63 -20.42 3.41 32.98
N PHE A 64 -20.04 2.39 32.22
CA PHE A 64 -18.80 2.34 31.46
C PHE A 64 -18.66 3.51 30.48
N LEU A 65 -19.70 3.80 29.68
CA LEU A 65 -19.70 4.92 28.74
C LEU A 65 -19.59 6.27 29.46
N ILE A 66 -20.30 6.47 30.57
CA ILE A 66 -20.21 7.70 31.38
C ILE A 66 -18.79 7.90 31.90
N ILE A 67 -18.15 6.85 32.43
CA ILE A 67 -16.76 6.90 32.89
C ILE A 67 -15.84 7.34 31.75
N LEU A 68 -15.94 6.69 30.59
CA LEU A 68 -15.07 7.01 29.47
C LEU A 68 -15.34 8.40 28.89
N PHE A 69 -16.59 8.86 28.82
CA PHE A 69 -16.91 10.22 28.38
C PHE A 69 -16.27 11.28 29.27
N LEU A 70 -16.34 11.08 30.58
CA LEU A 70 -15.67 11.96 31.55
C LEU A 70 -14.13 11.81 31.50
N PHE A 71 -13.63 10.66 31.08
CA PHE A 71 -12.20 10.38 30.97
C PHE A 71 -11.57 10.93 29.68
N ILE A 72 -12.33 11.18 28.60
CA ILE A 72 -11.81 11.65 27.30
C ILE A 72 -10.81 12.82 27.42
N PRO A 73 -11.05 13.89 28.22
CA PRO A 73 -10.11 15.00 28.32
C PRO A 73 -8.81 14.64 29.06
N ILE A 74 -8.82 13.59 29.89
CA ILE A 74 -7.75 13.28 30.85
C ILE A 74 -6.42 12.91 30.17
N PRO A 75 -6.36 12.01 29.16
CA PRO A 75 -5.13 11.75 28.41
C PRO A 75 -4.53 13.00 27.75
N PHE A 76 -5.35 14.01 27.46
CA PHE A 76 -4.96 15.23 26.76
C PHE A 76 -4.76 16.45 27.67
N LEU A 77 -4.81 16.27 29.01
CA LEU A 77 -4.69 17.37 29.98
C LEU A 77 -3.45 18.25 29.79
N GLN A 78 -2.33 17.67 29.37
CA GLN A 78 -1.10 18.43 29.10
C GLN A 78 -1.30 19.48 27.99
N CYS A 79 -2.19 19.22 27.03
CA CYS A 79 -2.53 20.19 26.00
C CYS A 79 -3.50 21.27 26.45
N PHE A 80 -4.24 21.04 27.54
CA PHE A 80 -5.16 22.02 28.12
C PHE A 80 -4.52 22.85 29.25
N MET A 81 -3.52 22.31 29.95
CA MET A 81 -2.93 22.91 31.15
C MET A 81 -1.54 23.53 30.93
N GLY A 82 -0.86 23.25 29.81
CA GLY A 82 0.49 23.76 29.53
C GLY A 82 0.53 24.87 28.47
N GLU A 83 1.38 25.88 28.67
CA GLU A 83 1.64 26.99 27.72
C GLU A 83 2.27 26.54 26.37
N LYS A 84 2.50 25.24 26.15
CA LYS A 84 3.22 24.68 25.00
C LYS A 84 2.49 23.51 24.31
N CYS A 85 1.20 23.63 23.97
CA CYS A 85 0.60 22.71 23.00
C CYS A 85 0.64 23.37 21.61
N GLN A 86 1.71 23.12 20.84
CA GLN A 86 1.82 23.61 19.46
C GLN A 86 0.80 22.95 18.51
N ARG A 87 0.28 21.74 18.83
CA ARG A 87 -0.76 21.05 18.04
C ARG A 87 -1.45 19.92 18.83
N PHE A 88 -2.77 19.81 18.74
CA PHE A 88 -3.56 18.75 19.40
C PHE A 88 -3.34 17.36 18.74
N PRO A 89 -3.15 16.27 19.52
CA PRO A 89 -2.91 14.93 18.99
C PRO A 89 -4.20 14.25 18.49
N HIS A 90 -4.68 14.69 17.32
CA HIS A 90 -5.93 14.20 16.73
C HIS A 90 -5.98 12.68 16.49
N ASN A 91 -4.84 12.04 16.21
CA ASN A 91 -4.82 10.60 15.91
C ASN A 91 -5.26 9.75 17.12
N GLU A 92 -4.74 10.04 18.31
CA GLU A 92 -5.09 9.33 19.55
C GLU A 92 -6.52 9.65 19.98
N PHE A 93 -6.95 10.90 19.78
CA PHE A 93 -8.33 11.31 20.03
C PHE A 93 -9.32 10.58 19.12
N VAL A 94 -9.06 10.51 17.81
CA VAL A 94 -9.89 9.78 16.84
C VAL A 94 -9.96 8.28 17.18
N GLN A 95 -8.86 7.69 17.64
CA GLN A 95 -8.86 6.29 18.12
C GLN A 95 -9.78 6.11 19.32
N LEU A 96 -9.70 6.99 20.31
CA LEU A 96 -10.52 6.92 21.53
C LEU A 96 -12.02 7.07 21.20
N ILE A 97 -12.38 8.07 20.37
CA ILE A 97 -13.77 8.32 19.98
C ILE A 97 -14.32 7.21 19.10
N GLY A 98 -13.57 6.75 18.09
CA GLY A 98 -14.04 5.69 17.19
C GLY A 98 -14.20 4.34 17.90
N ALA A 99 -13.30 4.01 18.83
CA ALA A 99 -13.43 2.86 19.73
C ALA A 99 -14.70 2.94 20.57
N LEU A 100 -14.95 4.10 21.19
CA LEU A 100 -16.11 4.30 22.05
C LEU A 100 -17.42 4.32 21.24
N LEU A 101 -17.41 4.85 20.02
CA LEU A 101 -18.55 4.79 19.10
C LEU A 101 -18.91 3.34 18.75
N ALA A 102 -17.92 2.50 18.45
CA ALA A 102 -18.15 1.07 18.17
C ALA A 102 -18.74 0.34 19.39
N ILE A 103 -18.22 0.59 20.60
CA ILE A 103 -18.73 -0.02 21.84
C ILE A 103 -20.14 0.49 22.17
N CYS A 104 -20.39 1.80 22.05
CA CYS A 104 -21.69 2.42 22.29
C CYS A 104 -22.76 1.86 21.33
N CYS A 105 -22.44 1.80 20.03
CA CYS A 105 -23.31 1.20 19.03
C CYS A 105 -23.61 -0.27 19.38
N MET A 106 -22.62 -1.02 19.85
CA MET A 106 -22.81 -2.41 20.23
C MET A 106 -23.68 -2.58 21.50
N ILE A 107 -23.51 -1.75 22.53
CA ILE A 107 -24.37 -1.78 23.73
C ILE A 107 -25.83 -1.52 23.32
N PHE A 108 -26.05 -0.51 22.46
CA PHE A 108 -27.37 -0.19 21.94
C PHE A 108 -27.98 -1.35 21.14
N LEU A 109 -27.23 -1.93 20.20
CA LEU A 109 -27.71 -3.04 19.37
C LEU A 109 -27.94 -4.33 20.17
N GLY A 110 -27.13 -4.59 21.20
CA GLY A 110 -27.33 -5.72 22.11
C GLY A 110 -28.58 -5.56 22.96
N PHE A 111 -28.85 -4.34 23.44
CA PHE A 111 -30.09 -4.05 24.14
C PHE A 111 -31.30 -4.14 23.21
N ALA A 112 -31.18 -3.68 21.97
CA ALA A 112 -32.21 -3.86 20.96
C ALA A 112 -32.47 -5.35 20.64
N ASP A 113 -31.43 -6.19 20.60
CA ASP A 113 -31.58 -7.64 20.39
C ASP A 113 -32.31 -8.32 21.56
N ASP A 114 -31.97 -7.97 22.80
CA ASP A 114 -32.67 -8.46 24.00
C ASP A 114 -34.16 -8.08 24.00
N VAL A 115 -34.48 -6.83 23.63
CA VAL A 115 -35.87 -6.34 23.60
C VAL A 115 -36.67 -6.93 22.43
N LEU A 116 -36.07 -6.97 21.23
CA LEU A 116 -36.76 -7.35 19.99
C LEU A 116 -36.66 -8.84 19.67
N ASN A 117 -35.79 -9.59 20.35
CA ASN A 117 -35.48 -11.00 20.09
C ASN A 117 -35.18 -11.25 18.60
N LEU A 118 -34.12 -10.63 18.07
CA LEU A 118 -33.85 -10.67 16.64
C LEU A 118 -33.42 -12.07 16.18
N ARG A 119 -33.77 -12.40 14.93
CA ARG A 119 -33.35 -13.66 14.29
C ARG A 119 -31.82 -13.78 14.21
N TRP A 120 -31.31 -15.01 14.31
CA TRP A 120 -29.86 -15.34 14.32
C TRP A 120 -29.03 -14.63 13.22
N ARG A 121 -29.59 -14.46 12.01
CA ARG A 121 -28.91 -13.76 10.90
C ARG A 121 -28.49 -12.33 11.25
N HIS A 122 -29.29 -11.63 12.06
CA HIS A 122 -28.98 -10.27 12.48
C HIS A 122 -27.89 -10.26 13.56
N LYS A 123 -27.77 -11.33 14.37
CA LYS A 123 -26.69 -11.48 15.36
C LYS A 123 -25.28 -11.57 14.73
N LEU A 124 -25.20 -11.85 13.42
CA LEU A 124 -23.96 -11.76 12.63
C LEU A 124 -23.78 -10.40 11.95
N LEU A 125 -24.85 -9.80 11.46
CA LEU A 125 -24.81 -8.52 10.75
C LEU A 125 -24.57 -7.33 11.68
N LEU A 126 -25.22 -7.31 12.86
CA LEU A 126 -25.16 -6.19 13.81
C LEU A 126 -23.73 -5.92 14.32
N PRO A 127 -22.94 -6.94 14.73
CA PRO A 127 -21.55 -6.71 15.09
C PRO A 127 -20.68 -6.22 13.93
N THR A 128 -20.96 -6.69 12.72
CA THR A 128 -20.25 -6.24 11.52
C THR A 128 -20.48 -4.75 11.29
N MET A 129 -21.73 -4.29 11.38
CA MET A 129 -22.07 -2.86 11.24
C MET A 129 -21.48 -2.00 12.36
N ALA A 130 -21.58 -2.45 13.61
CA ALA A 130 -21.02 -1.74 14.75
C ALA A 130 -19.48 -1.66 14.74
N SER A 131 -18.81 -2.57 14.01
CA SER A 131 -17.35 -2.55 13.84
C SER A 131 -16.86 -1.55 12.77
N LEU A 132 -17.73 -0.96 11.95
CA LEU A 132 -17.32 -0.05 10.88
C LEU A 132 -16.49 1.16 11.36
N PRO A 133 -16.84 1.86 12.47
CA PRO A 133 -16.02 2.93 13.00
C PRO A 133 -14.59 2.48 13.34
N LEU A 134 -14.47 1.27 13.91
CA LEU A 134 -13.18 0.65 14.24
C LEU A 134 -12.34 0.40 12.99
N LEU A 135 -12.95 -0.12 11.93
CA LEU A 135 -12.28 -0.36 10.64
C LEU A 135 -11.85 0.95 9.98
N MET A 136 -12.67 2.00 10.05
CA MET A 136 -12.33 3.32 9.51
C MET A 136 -11.15 3.96 10.26
N VAL A 137 -11.17 3.93 11.60
CA VAL A 137 -10.03 4.40 12.42
C VAL A 137 -8.77 3.61 12.09
N TYR A 138 -8.88 2.29 11.92
CA TYR A 138 -7.73 1.47 11.57
C TYR A 138 -7.14 1.85 10.20
N PHE A 139 -8.02 2.09 9.22
CA PHE A 139 -7.66 2.52 7.87
C PHE A 139 -6.97 3.88 7.88
N THR A 140 -7.50 4.87 8.62
CA THR A 140 -6.95 6.23 8.64
C THR A 140 -5.65 6.34 9.42
N ASN A 141 -5.51 5.59 10.52
CA ASN A 141 -4.42 5.81 11.47
C ASN A 141 -3.24 4.83 11.32
N PHE A 142 -3.50 3.58 10.94
CA PHE A 142 -2.47 2.54 10.87
C PHE A 142 -2.23 2.03 9.46
N GLY A 143 -3.29 1.60 8.76
CA GLY A 143 -3.22 1.11 7.38
C GLY A 143 -2.32 -0.13 7.17
N ASN A 144 -1.87 -0.81 8.23
CA ASN A 144 -1.00 -1.98 8.10
C ASN A 144 -1.83 -3.26 7.92
N THR A 145 -1.74 -3.88 6.74
CA THR A 145 -2.47 -5.11 6.38
C THR A 145 -1.56 -6.33 6.25
N VAL A 146 -0.27 -6.17 6.60
CA VAL A 146 0.73 -7.23 6.53
C VAL A 146 0.76 -8.05 7.82
N ILE A 147 0.58 -9.35 7.70
CA ILE A 147 0.73 -10.30 8.80
C ILE A 147 2.05 -11.08 8.71
N VAL A 148 2.65 -11.35 9.86
CA VAL A 148 3.76 -12.30 9.96
C VAL A 148 3.19 -13.72 9.98
N VAL A 149 3.69 -14.55 9.08
CA VAL A 149 3.30 -15.96 8.94
C VAL A 149 4.13 -16.82 9.92
N PRO A 150 3.52 -17.78 10.65
CA PRO A 150 4.28 -18.71 11.50
C PRO A 150 5.19 -19.63 10.69
N LYS A 151 6.36 -20.01 11.24
CA LYS A 151 7.37 -20.91 10.64
C LYS A 151 6.82 -22.10 9.82
N PRO A 152 5.89 -22.93 10.33
CA PRO A 152 5.40 -24.09 9.56
C PRO A 152 4.70 -23.71 8.25
N PHE A 153 4.16 -22.50 8.16
CA PHE A 153 3.44 -22.01 6.98
C PHE A 153 4.30 -21.09 6.10
N CYS A 154 5.49 -20.69 6.56
CA CYS A 154 6.40 -19.84 5.80
C CYS A 154 6.86 -20.48 4.48
N ILE A 155 6.94 -21.81 4.41
CA ILE A 155 7.29 -22.55 3.19
C ILE A 155 6.26 -22.31 2.08
N LEU A 156 4.97 -22.19 2.45
CA LEU A 156 3.88 -22.04 1.48
C LEU A 156 3.58 -20.57 1.17
N LEU A 157 3.65 -19.69 2.17
CA LEU A 157 3.09 -18.33 2.09
C LEU A 157 4.16 -17.22 2.20
N GLY A 158 5.43 -17.56 2.41
CA GLY A 158 6.50 -16.61 2.70
C GLY A 158 6.48 -16.11 4.16
N MET A 159 7.45 -15.26 4.53
CA MET A 159 7.59 -14.72 5.89
C MET A 159 6.55 -13.64 6.24
N HIS A 160 6.17 -12.85 5.24
CA HIS A 160 5.22 -11.75 5.36
C HIS A 160 4.14 -11.91 4.29
N LEU A 161 2.87 -11.86 4.70
CA LEU A 161 1.72 -11.94 3.81
C LEU A 161 0.89 -10.66 3.95
N ASP A 162 0.75 -9.91 2.85
CA ASP A 162 -0.18 -8.79 2.79
C ASP A 162 -1.58 -9.30 2.46
N LEU A 163 -2.49 -9.15 3.42
CA LEU A 163 -3.88 -9.58 3.28
C LEU A 163 -4.77 -8.51 2.61
N GLY A 164 -4.31 -7.25 2.53
CA GLY A 164 -5.10 -6.14 2.02
C GLY A 164 -6.50 -6.07 2.65
N ILE A 165 -7.54 -6.12 1.81
CA ILE A 165 -8.95 -6.08 2.25
C ILE A 165 -9.34 -7.27 3.17
N LEU A 166 -8.70 -8.44 3.01
CA LEU A 166 -9.00 -9.61 3.84
C LEU A 166 -8.61 -9.37 5.30
N TYR A 167 -7.67 -8.46 5.58
CA TYR A 167 -7.36 -8.07 6.94
C TYR A 167 -8.51 -7.28 7.60
N TYR A 168 -9.19 -6.41 6.84
CA TYR A 168 -10.37 -5.71 7.31
C TYR A 168 -11.56 -6.66 7.53
N VAL A 169 -11.73 -7.64 6.64
CA VAL A 169 -12.71 -8.72 6.84
C VAL A 169 -12.39 -9.49 8.13
N TYR A 170 -11.13 -9.83 8.38
CA TYR A 170 -10.70 -10.47 9.61
C TYR A 170 -11.04 -9.62 10.85
N MET A 171 -10.78 -8.31 10.84
CA MET A 171 -11.11 -7.43 11.96
C MET A 171 -12.62 -7.37 12.24
N GLY A 172 -13.45 -7.27 11.19
CA GLY A 172 -14.91 -7.33 11.33
C GLY A 172 -15.37 -8.68 11.89
N MET A 173 -14.84 -9.78 11.36
CA MET A 173 -15.15 -11.13 11.83
C MET A 173 -14.65 -11.41 13.25
N LEU A 174 -13.56 -10.76 13.68
CA LEU A 174 -13.06 -10.84 15.05
C LEU A 174 -14.07 -10.21 16.03
N ALA A 175 -14.65 -9.06 15.69
CA ALA A 175 -15.71 -8.45 16.49
C ALA A 175 -16.95 -9.35 16.57
N VAL A 176 -17.38 -9.92 15.43
CA VAL A 176 -18.50 -10.89 15.37
C VAL A 176 -18.20 -12.13 16.22
N PHE A 177 -16.97 -12.64 16.15
CA PHE A 177 -16.56 -13.81 16.92
C PHE A 177 -16.56 -13.52 18.41
N CYS A 178 -15.93 -12.45 18.87
CA CYS A 178 -15.82 -12.15 20.31
C CYS A 178 -17.19 -11.98 20.98
N THR A 179 -18.15 -11.32 20.32
CA THR A 179 -19.50 -11.14 20.89
C THR A 179 -20.27 -12.44 20.98
N ASN A 180 -20.26 -13.24 19.91
CA ASN A 180 -21.02 -14.49 19.85
C ASN A 180 -20.36 -15.59 20.68
N ALA A 181 -19.02 -15.63 20.77
CA ALA A 181 -18.30 -16.69 21.47
C ALA A 181 -18.55 -16.66 22.99
N ILE A 182 -18.68 -15.47 23.58
CA ILE A 182 -19.12 -15.30 24.97
C ILE A 182 -20.59 -15.69 25.11
N ASN A 183 -21.45 -15.24 24.18
CA ASN A 183 -22.88 -15.50 24.23
C ASN A 183 -23.24 -17.00 24.15
N ILE A 184 -22.52 -17.79 23.36
CA ILE A 184 -22.77 -19.24 23.26
C ILE A 184 -22.18 -20.05 24.43
N LEU A 185 -21.31 -19.46 25.24
CA LEU A 185 -20.76 -20.06 26.46
C LEU A 185 -21.45 -19.46 27.69
N ALA A 186 -22.76 -19.72 27.77
CA ALA A 186 -23.69 -19.08 28.69
C ALA A 186 -24.68 -20.08 29.30
N GLY A 187 -25.52 -19.61 30.23
CA GLY A 187 -26.67 -20.36 30.73
C GLY A 187 -26.46 -21.08 32.06
N ILE A 188 -25.40 -20.72 32.80
CA ILE A 188 -25.26 -21.03 34.23
C ILE A 188 -24.90 -19.73 34.97
N ASN A 189 -25.41 -19.59 36.18
CA ASN A 189 -25.30 -18.36 36.97
C ASN A 189 -23.84 -17.88 37.13
N GLY A 190 -23.53 -16.70 36.58
CA GLY A 190 -22.23 -16.03 36.71
C GLY A 190 -21.20 -16.32 35.61
N ILE A 191 -21.51 -17.14 34.59
CA ILE A 191 -20.48 -17.56 33.61
C ILE A 191 -20.13 -16.46 32.59
N GLU A 192 -21.11 -15.70 32.10
CA GLU A 192 -20.95 -14.68 31.07
C GLU A 192 -20.11 -13.51 31.59
N SER A 193 -20.51 -12.95 32.73
CA SER A 193 -19.78 -11.87 33.40
C SER A 193 -18.46 -12.36 34.02
N GLY A 194 -18.42 -13.58 34.56
CA GLY A 194 -17.22 -14.14 35.16
C GLY A 194 -16.10 -14.41 34.15
N GLN A 195 -16.40 -15.06 33.01
CA GLN A 195 -15.38 -15.33 32.00
C GLN A 195 -14.81 -14.03 31.41
N ALA A 196 -15.66 -13.03 31.16
CA ALA A 196 -15.26 -11.71 30.68
C ALA A 196 -14.39 -10.98 31.73
N LEU A 197 -14.69 -11.11 33.02
CA LEU A 197 -13.88 -10.54 34.10
C LEU A 197 -12.45 -11.13 34.12
N PHE A 198 -12.30 -12.45 33.97
CA PHE A 198 -10.98 -13.08 33.94
C PHE A 198 -10.22 -12.79 32.64
N ILE A 199 -10.89 -12.70 31.49
CA ILE A 199 -10.28 -12.29 30.23
C ILE A 199 -9.77 -10.85 30.34
N SER A 200 -10.59 -9.90 30.79
CA SER A 200 -10.18 -8.51 30.97
C SER A 200 -9.04 -8.37 31.99
N GLY A 201 -9.09 -9.09 33.12
CA GLY A 201 -7.97 -9.14 34.07
C GLY A 201 -6.67 -9.67 33.43
N SER A 202 -6.76 -10.68 32.58
CA SER A 202 -5.60 -11.22 31.84
C SER A 202 -5.03 -10.19 30.86
N ILE A 203 -5.88 -9.47 30.13
CA ILE A 203 -5.46 -8.40 29.21
C ILE A 203 -4.83 -7.23 29.98
N ILE A 204 -5.37 -6.85 31.15
CA ILE A 204 -4.78 -5.81 32.01
C ILE A 204 -3.38 -6.22 32.45
N ILE A 205 -3.20 -7.45 32.95
CA ILE A 205 -1.89 -7.98 33.35
C ILE A 205 -0.93 -7.97 32.15
N PHE A 206 -1.37 -8.47 30.99
CA PHE A 206 -0.59 -8.46 29.76
C PHE A 206 -0.15 -7.04 29.37
N ASN A 207 -1.06 -6.07 29.38
CA ASN A 207 -0.73 -4.69 29.06
C ASN A 207 0.29 -4.11 30.03
N PHE A 208 0.15 -4.35 31.34
CA PHE A 208 1.14 -3.89 32.34
C PHE A 208 2.52 -4.50 32.12
N LEU A 209 2.61 -5.77 31.73
CA LEU A 209 3.87 -6.43 31.40
C LEU A 209 4.54 -5.82 30.16
N GLU A 210 3.74 -5.46 29.14
CA GLU A 210 4.23 -4.89 27.88
C GLU A 210 4.41 -3.35 27.93
N LEU A 211 4.09 -2.68 29.04
CA LEU A 211 4.33 -1.24 29.18
C LEU A 211 5.83 -0.87 29.07
N ASN A 212 6.71 -1.81 29.38
CA ASN A 212 8.17 -1.62 29.23
C ASN A 212 8.69 -1.98 27.83
N GLY A 213 7.81 -2.44 26.92
CA GLY A 213 8.15 -2.85 25.56
C GLY A 213 8.03 -1.73 24.51
N ASP A 214 8.20 -2.11 23.25
CA ASP A 214 8.27 -1.19 22.10
C ASP A 214 6.91 -0.54 21.74
N PHE A 215 5.78 -1.16 22.11
CA PHE A 215 4.42 -0.75 21.74
C PHE A 215 3.63 -0.15 22.91
N ARG A 216 4.31 0.66 23.73
CA ARG A 216 3.74 1.17 24.98
C ARG A 216 2.42 1.96 24.80
N ASP A 217 2.33 2.82 23.79
CA ASP A 217 1.14 3.66 23.56
C ASP A 217 -0.12 2.80 23.33
N ASP A 218 0.04 1.69 22.60
CA ASP A 218 -1.04 0.76 22.25
C ASP A 218 -1.55 0.02 23.51
N HIS A 219 -0.64 -0.34 24.43
CA HIS A 219 -0.99 -0.96 25.71
C HIS A 219 -1.61 0.02 26.71
N VAL A 220 -1.15 1.28 26.74
CA VAL A 220 -1.77 2.35 27.53
C VAL A 220 -3.20 2.62 27.03
N PHE A 221 -3.37 2.71 25.71
CA PHE A 221 -4.69 2.84 25.08
C PHE A 221 -5.62 1.69 25.50
N SER A 222 -5.14 0.44 25.45
CA SER A 222 -5.94 -0.70 25.90
C SER A 222 -6.33 -0.61 27.38
N LEU A 223 -5.42 -0.19 28.26
CA LEU A 223 -5.71 0.01 29.69
C LEU A 223 -6.80 1.06 29.93
N TYR A 224 -6.91 2.09 29.08
CA TYR A 224 -7.98 3.07 29.18
C TYR A 224 -9.38 2.46 29.12
N PHE A 225 -9.58 1.44 28.27
CA PHE A 225 -10.86 0.73 28.17
C PHE A 225 -10.98 -0.45 29.12
N MET A 226 -9.90 -1.23 29.32
CA MET A 226 -9.98 -2.47 30.08
C MET A 226 -10.21 -2.25 31.57
N ILE A 227 -9.66 -1.19 32.16
CA ILE A 227 -9.83 -0.90 33.60
C ILE A 227 -11.32 -0.57 33.92
N PRO A 228 -11.98 0.40 33.26
CA PRO A 228 -13.42 0.63 33.45
C PRO A 228 -14.27 -0.60 33.16
N PHE A 229 -13.94 -1.34 32.10
CA PHE A 229 -14.66 -2.57 31.74
C PHE A 229 -14.59 -3.61 32.87
N PHE A 230 -13.40 -3.84 33.43
CA PHE A 230 -13.19 -4.78 34.53
C PHE A 230 -14.01 -4.40 35.77
N PHE A 231 -13.94 -3.13 36.20
CA PHE A 231 -14.63 -2.67 37.41
C PHE A 231 -16.16 -2.62 37.27
N THR A 232 -16.68 -2.17 36.12
CA THR A 232 -18.14 -2.20 35.86
C THR A 232 -18.66 -3.62 35.73
N THR A 233 -17.89 -4.52 35.10
CA THR A 233 -18.22 -5.96 35.03
C THR A 233 -18.16 -6.61 36.41
N LEU A 234 -17.20 -6.24 37.27
CA LEU A 234 -17.13 -6.73 38.65
C LEU A 234 -18.39 -6.36 39.44
N GLY A 235 -18.89 -5.14 39.27
CA GLY A 235 -20.15 -4.70 39.89
C GLY A 235 -21.38 -5.46 39.37
N LEU A 236 -21.41 -5.81 38.07
CA LEU A 236 -22.45 -6.67 37.49
C LEU A 236 -22.34 -8.12 38.00
N PHE A 237 -21.12 -8.67 38.02
CA PHE A 237 -20.82 -10.01 38.49
C PHE A 237 -21.24 -10.21 39.95
N TYR A 238 -21.11 -9.18 40.80
CA TYR A 238 -21.58 -9.22 42.19
C TYR A 238 -23.06 -9.62 42.31
N HIS A 239 -23.93 -9.10 41.43
CA HIS A 239 -25.37 -9.43 41.42
C HIS A 239 -25.70 -10.67 40.56
N ASN A 240 -24.90 -10.91 39.53
CA ASN A 240 -25.09 -12.05 38.63
C ASN A 240 -24.49 -13.35 39.18
N TRP A 241 -23.62 -13.31 40.19
CA TRP A 241 -23.06 -14.52 40.82
C TRP A 241 -24.13 -15.39 41.48
N TYR A 242 -23.87 -16.69 41.59
CA TYR A 242 -24.80 -17.64 42.18
C TYR A 242 -25.13 -17.29 43.66
N PRO A 243 -26.43 -17.27 44.05
CA PRO A 243 -27.62 -17.37 43.20
C PRO A 243 -27.92 -16.02 42.52
N SER A 244 -28.01 -16.01 41.18
CA SER A 244 -28.17 -14.76 40.43
C SER A 244 -29.43 -14.00 40.84
N SER A 245 -29.25 -12.73 41.19
CA SER A 245 -30.34 -11.78 41.41
C SER A 245 -30.74 -11.08 40.10
N VAL A 246 -29.88 -11.14 39.08
CA VAL A 246 -30.06 -10.55 37.76
C VAL A 246 -29.40 -11.37 36.65
N PHE A 247 -29.92 -11.25 35.42
CA PHE A 247 -29.29 -11.75 34.20
C PHE A 247 -28.68 -10.64 33.36
N VAL A 248 -27.54 -10.94 32.74
CA VAL A 248 -26.75 -9.94 32.00
C VAL A 248 -27.34 -9.62 30.62
N GLY A 249 -28.00 -10.59 29.99
CA GLY A 249 -28.57 -10.50 28.63
C GLY A 249 -27.54 -10.54 27.50
N ASP A 250 -28.02 -10.60 26.26
CA ASP A 250 -27.19 -10.48 25.05
C ASP A 250 -26.47 -9.13 25.03
N THR A 251 -27.08 -8.09 25.62
CA THR A 251 -26.48 -6.76 25.80
C THR A 251 -25.06 -6.84 26.35
N PHE A 252 -24.86 -7.60 27.44
CA PHE A 252 -23.54 -7.71 28.05
C PHE A 252 -22.57 -8.49 27.17
N CYS A 253 -23.00 -9.59 26.56
CA CYS A 253 -22.14 -10.42 25.72
C CYS A 253 -21.62 -9.63 24.52
N TYR A 254 -22.49 -8.80 23.92
CA TYR A 254 -22.16 -7.90 22.83
C TYR A 254 -21.22 -6.78 23.29
N PHE A 255 -21.54 -6.14 24.40
CA PHE A 255 -20.67 -5.13 25.04
C PHE A 255 -19.26 -5.68 25.32
N ALA A 256 -19.16 -6.84 25.97
CA ALA A 256 -17.89 -7.47 26.31
C ALA A 256 -17.09 -7.84 25.06
N GLY A 257 -17.71 -8.55 24.12
CA GLY A 257 -17.04 -9.00 22.90
C GLY A 257 -16.51 -7.85 22.05
N MET A 258 -17.28 -6.77 21.88
CA MET A 258 -16.83 -5.59 21.14
C MET A 258 -15.71 -4.86 21.88
N THR A 259 -15.81 -4.70 23.21
CA THR A 259 -14.76 -4.05 24.01
C THR A 259 -13.43 -4.80 23.89
N PHE A 260 -13.45 -6.13 23.89
CA PHE A 260 -12.26 -6.94 23.62
C PHE A 260 -11.75 -6.76 22.19
N ALA A 261 -12.62 -6.89 21.19
CA ALA A 261 -12.22 -6.74 19.79
C ALA A 261 -11.59 -5.37 19.51
N VAL A 262 -12.16 -4.29 20.05
CA VAL A 262 -11.64 -2.92 19.92
C VAL A 262 -10.22 -2.81 20.46
N VAL A 263 -9.96 -3.26 21.70
CA VAL A 263 -8.60 -3.16 22.26
C VAL A 263 -7.62 -4.13 21.61
N GLY A 264 -8.06 -5.30 21.15
CA GLY A 264 -7.21 -6.24 20.44
C GLY A 264 -6.82 -5.73 19.04
N ILE A 265 -7.73 -5.05 18.35
CA ILE A 265 -7.51 -4.50 17.00
C ILE A 265 -6.67 -3.24 17.05
N LEU A 266 -7.06 -2.23 17.83
CA LEU A 266 -6.34 -0.96 17.94
C LEU A 266 -5.06 -1.10 18.78
N GLY A 267 -5.02 -2.06 19.70
CA GLY A 267 -3.82 -2.40 20.47
C GLY A 267 -2.86 -3.33 19.73
N HIS A 268 -3.18 -3.76 18.50
CA HIS A 268 -2.35 -4.66 17.67
C HIS A 268 -1.96 -6.02 18.30
N PHE A 269 -2.66 -6.46 19.35
CA PHE A 269 -2.42 -7.74 20.02
C PHE A 269 -3.59 -8.73 19.87
N SER A 270 -4.42 -8.59 18.83
CA SER A 270 -5.57 -9.47 18.54
C SER A 270 -5.23 -10.97 18.57
N LYS A 271 -4.02 -11.35 18.13
CA LYS A 271 -3.51 -12.73 18.22
C LYS A 271 -3.36 -13.20 19.68
N THR A 272 -2.74 -12.37 20.54
CA THR A 272 -2.60 -12.67 21.98
C THR A 272 -3.95 -12.66 22.68
N MET A 273 -4.83 -11.73 22.31
CA MET A 273 -6.20 -11.67 22.82
C MET A 273 -6.95 -12.97 22.53
N LEU A 274 -6.86 -13.51 21.31
CA LEU A 274 -7.49 -14.79 20.94
C LEU A 274 -6.95 -15.97 21.76
N LEU A 275 -5.71 -15.92 22.26
CA LEU A 275 -5.20 -16.93 23.19
C LEU A 275 -5.90 -16.84 24.57
N PHE A 276 -6.26 -15.65 25.03
CA PHE A 276 -7.10 -15.53 26.23
C PHE A 276 -8.53 -16.04 26.02
N PHE A 277 -8.96 -16.21 24.77
CA PHE A 277 -10.26 -16.78 24.39
C PHE A 277 -10.23 -18.31 24.19
N ILE A 278 -9.18 -19.03 24.63
CA ILE A 278 -9.06 -20.49 24.42
C ILE A 278 -10.34 -21.26 24.78
N PRO A 279 -10.97 -21.10 25.97
CA PRO A 279 -12.20 -21.84 26.29
C PRO A 279 -13.38 -21.50 25.37
N GLN A 280 -13.51 -20.23 24.97
CA GLN A 280 -14.55 -19.78 24.06
C GLN A 280 -14.35 -20.34 22.65
N VAL A 281 -13.10 -20.35 22.16
CA VAL A 281 -12.71 -20.96 20.88
C VAL A 281 -13.02 -22.46 20.90
N ILE A 282 -12.64 -23.18 21.97
CA ILE A 282 -12.94 -24.62 22.11
C ILE A 282 -14.45 -24.86 22.12
N ASN A 283 -15.22 -24.08 22.90
CA ASN A 283 -16.68 -24.20 22.95
C ASN A 283 -17.32 -23.91 21.59
N PHE A 284 -16.83 -22.89 20.86
CA PHE A 284 -17.32 -22.53 19.54
C PHE A 284 -17.08 -23.66 18.53
N ILE A 285 -15.83 -24.15 18.43
CA ILE A 285 -15.47 -25.25 17.52
C ILE A 285 -16.27 -26.51 17.85
N TYR A 286 -16.38 -26.86 19.14
CA TYR A 286 -17.15 -28.02 19.58
C TYR A 286 -18.66 -27.87 19.26
N SER A 287 -19.18 -26.65 19.32
CA SER A 287 -20.58 -26.33 19.01
C SER A 287 -20.90 -26.29 17.51
N LEU A 288 -19.91 -26.19 16.61
CA LEU A 288 -20.14 -25.96 15.17
C LEU A 288 -21.13 -26.94 14.51
N PRO A 289 -21.09 -28.26 14.77
CA PRO A 289 -22.05 -29.17 14.15
C PRO A 289 -23.50 -28.87 14.50
N GLN A 290 -23.76 -28.38 15.72
CA GLN A 290 -25.09 -27.93 16.14
C GLN A 290 -25.41 -26.54 15.60
N LEU A 291 -24.47 -25.58 15.65
CA LEU A 291 -24.68 -24.21 15.17
C LEU A 291 -25.00 -24.13 13.67
N PHE A 292 -24.37 -24.99 12.86
CA PHE A 292 -24.65 -25.10 11.42
C PHE A 292 -25.83 -26.04 11.09
N HIS A 293 -26.56 -26.53 12.11
CA HIS A 293 -27.67 -27.47 11.95
C HIS A 293 -27.31 -28.76 11.20
N ILE A 294 -26.02 -29.15 11.19
CA ILE A 294 -25.58 -30.46 10.68
C ILE A 294 -26.09 -31.57 11.61
N ILE A 295 -26.15 -31.26 12.91
CA ILE A 295 -26.82 -32.05 13.94
C ILE A 295 -27.95 -31.19 14.52
N PRO A 296 -29.14 -31.75 14.80
CA PRO A 296 -30.26 -31.00 15.36
C PRO A 296 -29.88 -30.24 16.63
N CYS A 297 -29.98 -28.90 16.56
CA CYS A 297 -29.68 -28.00 17.65
C CYS A 297 -30.97 -27.60 18.38
N PRO A 298 -31.13 -27.93 19.68
CA PRO A 298 -32.25 -27.43 20.45
C PRO A 298 -32.10 -25.92 20.70
N ARG A 299 -33.21 -25.24 20.98
CA ARG A 299 -33.21 -23.80 21.32
C ARG A 299 -32.33 -23.49 22.54
N HIS A 300 -32.39 -24.36 23.56
CA HIS A 300 -31.60 -24.24 24.78
C HIS A 300 -30.67 -25.43 24.92
N ARG A 301 -29.36 -25.16 25.04
CA ARG A 301 -28.29 -26.15 25.20
C ARG A 301 -27.71 -26.21 26.62
N LEU A 302 -28.30 -25.45 27.55
CA LEU A 302 -27.96 -25.45 28.97
C LEU A 302 -28.12 -26.85 29.61
N PRO A 303 -27.35 -27.16 30.66
CA PRO A 303 -27.49 -28.41 31.39
C PRO A 303 -28.88 -28.54 32.04
N ARG A 304 -29.29 -29.76 32.40
CA ARG A 304 -30.59 -30.01 33.03
C ARG A 304 -30.44 -30.19 34.54
N LEU A 305 -31.27 -29.48 35.31
CA LEU A 305 -31.38 -29.70 36.75
C LEU A 305 -32.03 -31.05 37.04
N GLN A 306 -31.38 -31.85 37.88
CA GLN A 306 -31.96 -33.06 38.47
C GLN A 306 -32.64 -32.68 39.78
N SER A 307 -33.98 -32.67 39.79
CA SER A 307 -34.78 -32.25 40.95
C SER A 307 -34.48 -33.08 42.21
N GLU A 308 -34.10 -34.34 42.06
CA GLU A 308 -33.80 -35.26 43.16
C GLU A 308 -32.47 -34.93 43.86
N THR A 309 -31.44 -34.55 43.10
CA THR A 309 -30.09 -34.32 43.63
C THR A 309 -29.77 -32.83 43.83
N GLY A 310 -30.55 -31.94 43.22
CA GLY A 310 -30.27 -30.50 43.16
C GLY A 310 -29.02 -30.15 42.33
N LYS A 311 -28.50 -31.11 41.55
CA LYS A 311 -27.31 -30.94 40.71
C LYS A 311 -27.69 -30.79 39.24
N LEU A 312 -26.81 -30.16 38.48
CA LEU A 312 -26.89 -30.06 37.02
C LEU A 312 -26.26 -31.31 36.39
N GLY A 313 -27.03 -31.98 35.53
CA GLY A 313 -26.57 -33.07 34.68
C GLY A 313 -26.52 -32.65 33.21
N MET A 314 -25.96 -33.53 32.37
CA MET A 314 -25.90 -33.30 30.93
C MET A 314 -27.30 -33.13 30.33
N SER A 315 -27.42 -32.24 29.35
CA SER A 315 -28.59 -32.13 28.49
C SER A 315 -28.37 -32.85 27.16
N TYR A 316 -29.45 -33.39 26.59
CA TYR A 316 -29.41 -34.20 25.38
C TYR A 316 -30.37 -33.67 24.31
N SER A 317 -30.03 -33.95 23.05
CA SER A 317 -30.84 -33.72 21.87
C SER A 317 -31.24 -35.08 21.27
N LYS A 318 -32.55 -35.36 21.24
CA LYS A 318 -33.13 -36.59 20.68
C LYS A 318 -33.74 -36.29 19.31
N PHE A 319 -33.38 -37.08 18.31
CA PHE A 319 -33.88 -36.95 16.93
C PHE A 319 -33.88 -38.30 16.22
N LYS A 320 -34.64 -38.40 15.12
CA LYS A 320 -34.72 -39.63 14.33
C LYS A 320 -33.43 -39.81 13.53
N GLN A 321 -32.91 -41.03 13.49
CA GLN A 321 -31.68 -41.34 12.77
C GLN A 321 -31.78 -41.04 11.27
N LYS A 322 -32.98 -41.22 10.69
CA LYS A 322 -33.27 -40.94 9.28
C LYS A 322 -33.21 -39.47 8.89
N ASP A 323 -33.40 -38.55 9.85
CA ASP A 323 -33.39 -37.10 9.59
C ASP A 323 -31.95 -36.55 9.55
N LEU A 324 -30.96 -37.36 9.93
CA LEU A 324 -29.57 -36.96 10.02
C LEU A 324 -28.83 -37.23 8.70
N GLY A 325 -28.28 -36.17 8.08
CA GLY A 325 -27.47 -36.28 6.88
C GLY A 325 -26.17 -37.10 7.09
N LYS A 326 -25.59 -37.61 5.99
CA LYS A 326 -24.37 -38.44 6.02
C LYS A 326 -23.21 -37.78 6.77
N LEU A 327 -23.02 -36.47 6.60
CA LEU A 327 -21.99 -35.71 7.31
C LEU A 327 -22.22 -35.72 8.83
N GLY A 328 -23.47 -35.52 9.28
CA GLY A 328 -23.82 -35.55 10.69
C GLY A 328 -23.60 -36.93 11.32
N GLN A 329 -23.90 -38.00 10.59
CA GLN A 329 -23.63 -39.38 11.02
C GLN A 329 -22.12 -39.63 11.21
N VAL A 330 -21.29 -39.18 10.27
CA VAL A 330 -19.83 -39.29 10.37
C VAL A 330 -19.31 -38.49 11.56
N ILE A 331 -19.76 -37.25 11.74
CA ILE A 331 -19.34 -36.39 12.86
C ILE A 331 -19.68 -37.03 14.20
N ILE A 332 -20.91 -37.54 14.37
CA ILE A 332 -21.32 -38.21 15.61
C ILE A 332 -20.45 -39.45 15.86
N LYS A 333 -20.24 -40.29 14.86
CA LYS A 333 -19.42 -41.50 15.00
C LYS A 333 -17.96 -41.19 15.36
N VAL A 334 -17.37 -40.17 14.75
CA VAL A 334 -15.99 -39.72 15.07
C VAL A 334 -15.93 -39.12 16.48
N ALA A 335 -16.88 -38.27 16.85
CA ALA A 335 -16.90 -37.64 18.18
C ALA A 335 -17.20 -38.64 19.32
N GLU A 336 -18.00 -39.68 19.05
CA GLU A 336 -18.20 -40.82 19.95
C GLU A 336 -16.92 -41.64 20.11
N MET A 337 -16.22 -41.93 19.00
CA MET A 337 -14.92 -42.63 19.02
C MET A 337 -13.85 -41.84 19.82
N LEU A 338 -13.86 -40.51 19.72
CA LEU A 338 -12.97 -39.62 20.48
C LEU A 338 -13.44 -39.39 21.93
N TRP A 339 -14.48 -40.08 22.40
CA TRP A 339 -15.04 -39.93 23.75
C TRP A 339 -15.51 -38.49 24.08
N LEU A 340 -15.82 -37.68 23.08
CA LEU A 340 -16.33 -36.31 23.27
C LEU A 340 -17.85 -36.29 23.48
N LEU A 341 -18.58 -37.17 22.79
CA LEU A 341 -20.04 -37.31 22.91
C LEU A 341 -20.45 -38.50 23.77
N ASP A 342 -21.57 -38.35 24.49
CA ASP A 342 -22.36 -39.47 25.01
C ASP A 342 -23.54 -39.69 24.05
N VAL A 343 -23.62 -40.88 23.45
CA VAL A 343 -24.61 -41.22 22.42
C VAL A 343 -25.41 -42.42 22.87
N ARG A 344 -26.73 -42.25 22.93
CA ARG A 344 -27.70 -43.28 23.29
C ARG A 344 -28.53 -43.59 22.06
N ARG A 345 -28.59 -44.88 21.71
CA ARG A 345 -29.38 -45.38 20.59
C ARG A 345 -30.58 -46.12 21.15
N GLY A 346 -31.75 -45.81 20.64
CA GLY A 346 -33.01 -46.41 21.10
C GLY A 346 -33.97 -46.61 19.94
N HIS A 347 -34.99 -47.44 20.17
CA HIS A 347 -36.05 -47.71 19.21
C HIS A 347 -37.39 -47.35 19.86
N GLU A 348 -38.21 -46.58 19.15
CA GLU A 348 -39.55 -46.20 19.63
C GLU A 348 -40.55 -46.42 18.49
N GLY A 349 -41.32 -47.50 18.57
CA GLY A 349 -42.21 -47.93 17.48
C GLY A 349 -41.43 -48.61 16.35
N ASN A 350 -41.45 -48.01 15.14
CA ASN A 350 -40.68 -48.44 13.94
C ASN A 350 -39.52 -47.48 13.61
N ASP A 351 -39.32 -46.41 14.39
CA ASP A 351 -38.32 -45.40 14.13
C ASP A 351 -37.11 -45.58 15.07
N GLU A 352 -35.90 -45.61 14.49
CA GLU A 352 -34.62 -45.53 15.22
C GLU A 352 -34.34 -44.09 15.66
N PHE A 353 -34.06 -43.90 16.94
CA PHE A 353 -33.71 -42.61 17.53
C PHE A 353 -32.27 -42.61 18.04
N ILE A 354 -31.62 -41.47 17.82
CA ILE A 354 -30.33 -41.14 18.40
C ILE A 354 -30.56 -40.00 19.39
N GLU A 355 -30.06 -40.17 20.60
CA GLU A 355 -29.98 -39.14 21.62
C GLU A 355 -28.52 -38.86 21.93
N CYS A 356 -28.03 -37.67 21.59
CA CYS A 356 -26.66 -37.25 21.88
C CYS A 356 -26.64 -36.11 22.90
N ASN A 357 -25.63 -36.08 23.77
CA ASN A 357 -25.45 -34.93 24.66
C ASN A 357 -25.21 -33.63 23.84
N ASN A 358 -25.62 -32.49 24.40
CA ASN A 358 -25.47 -31.21 23.73
C ASN A 358 -23.99 -30.80 23.63
N MET A 359 -23.61 -30.33 22.45
CA MET A 359 -22.22 -29.98 22.13
C MET A 359 -21.88 -28.59 22.67
N THR A 360 -21.56 -28.52 23.95
CA THR A 360 -21.02 -27.32 24.61
C THR A 360 -20.01 -27.74 25.67
N LEU A 361 -19.02 -26.88 25.93
CA LEU A 361 -17.99 -27.10 26.93
C LEU A 361 -18.57 -27.37 28.33
N ILE A 362 -19.70 -26.75 28.68
CA ILE A 362 -20.39 -26.98 29.96
C ILE A 362 -20.84 -28.46 30.07
N ASN A 363 -21.48 -28.98 29.03
CA ASN A 363 -21.91 -30.39 28.99
C ASN A 363 -20.72 -31.36 28.91
N LEU A 364 -19.61 -30.96 28.27
CA LEU A 364 -18.39 -31.76 28.24
C LEU A 364 -17.76 -31.87 29.63
N VAL A 365 -17.72 -30.78 30.40
CA VAL A 365 -17.25 -30.81 31.80
C VAL A 365 -18.15 -31.70 32.65
N LEU A 366 -19.47 -31.63 32.48
CA LEU A 366 -20.42 -32.53 33.15
C LEU A 366 -20.30 -33.99 32.70
N LYS A 367 -19.88 -34.26 31.46
CA LYS A 367 -19.57 -35.61 30.99
C LYS A 367 -18.36 -36.19 31.72
N VAL A 368 -17.33 -35.37 31.94
CA VAL A 368 -16.07 -35.79 32.56
C VAL A 368 -16.19 -35.91 34.08
N LEU A 369 -16.85 -34.95 34.74
CA LEU A 369 -16.93 -34.88 36.20
C LEU A 369 -18.23 -35.48 36.79
N GLY A 370 -19.23 -35.73 35.95
CA GLY A 370 -20.57 -36.14 36.37
C GLY A 370 -21.45 -34.96 36.82
N PRO A 371 -22.63 -35.25 37.41
CA PRO A 371 -23.55 -34.22 37.87
C PRO A 371 -22.95 -33.35 38.99
N THR A 372 -22.98 -32.03 38.81
CA THR A 372 -22.36 -31.07 39.73
C THR A 372 -23.32 -29.94 40.09
N HIS A 373 -23.14 -29.34 41.27
CA HIS A 373 -23.94 -28.19 41.67
C HIS A 373 -23.58 -26.96 40.82
N GLU A 374 -24.57 -26.14 40.43
CA GLU A 374 -24.39 -24.99 39.53
C GLU A 374 -23.23 -24.08 39.93
N ARG A 375 -23.21 -23.61 41.19
CA ARG A 375 -22.10 -22.79 41.72
C ARG A 375 -20.72 -23.42 41.48
N THR A 376 -20.59 -24.71 41.76
CA THR A 376 -19.33 -25.44 41.61
C THR A 376 -18.96 -25.59 40.14
N LEU A 377 -19.94 -25.87 39.28
CA LEU A 377 -19.75 -25.93 37.84
C LEU A 377 -19.26 -24.60 37.28
N THR A 378 -19.89 -23.47 37.66
CA THR A 378 -19.42 -22.13 37.29
C THR A 378 -17.99 -21.90 37.78
N SER A 379 -17.67 -22.19 39.04
CA SER A 379 -16.30 -22.06 39.56
C SER A 379 -15.28 -22.90 38.78
N ILE A 380 -15.63 -24.13 38.38
CA ILE A 380 -14.76 -25.00 37.56
C ILE A 380 -14.56 -24.38 36.17
N MET A 381 -15.62 -23.88 35.54
CA MET A 381 -15.53 -23.23 34.23
C MET A 381 -14.66 -21.96 34.28
N LEU A 382 -14.76 -21.16 35.35
CA LEU A 382 -13.89 -20.00 35.57
C LEU A 382 -12.44 -20.40 35.85
N LEU A 383 -12.21 -21.53 36.55
CA LEU A 383 -10.87 -22.09 36.72
C LEU A 383 -10.28 -22.54 35.38
N ILE A 384 -11.08 -23.17 34.50
CA ILE A 384 -10.66 -23.50 33.13
C ILE A 384 -10.28 -22.23 32.36
N GLN A 385 -10.99 -21.13 32.55
CA GLN A 385 -10.64 -19.83 31.98
C GLN A 385 -9.29 -19.31 32.48
N VAL A 386 -9.04 -19.36 33.78
CA VAL A 386 -7.76 -18.96 34.38
C VAL A 386 -6.61 -19.82 33.84
N LEU A 387 -6.79 -21.14 33.79
CA LEU A 387 -5.81 -22.07 33.24
C LEU A 387 -5.54 -21.79 31.75
N GLY A 388 -6.58 -21.49 30.98
CA GLY A 388 -6.46 -21.06 29.58
C GLY A 388 -5.61 -19.80 29.45
N SER A 389 -5.83 -18.80 30.30
CA SER A 389 -5.00 -17.59 30.34
C SER A 389 -3.55 -17.86 30.75
N THR A 390 -3.31 -18.76 31.71
CA THR A 390 -1.95 -19.16 32.09
C THR A 390 -1.23 -19.85 30.93
N VAL A 391 -1.91 -20.73 30.20
CA VAL A 391 -1.39 -21.35 28.97
C VAL A 391 -1.11 -20.28 27.91
N ALA A 392 -1.99 -19.31 27.74
CA ALA A 392 -1.78 -18.19 26.81
C ALA A 392 -0.52 -17.39 27.14
N PHE A 393 -0.28 -17.07 28.41
CA PHE A 393 0.96 -16.43 28.86
C PHE A 393 2.20 -17.31 28.62
N GLY A 394 2.11 -18.61 28.91
CA GLY A 394 3.16 -19.57 28.61
C GLY A 394 3.50 -19.64 27.12
N ILE A 395 2.47 -19.63 26.26
CA ILE A 395 2.65 -19.57 24.80
C ILE A 395 3.35 -18.28 24.42
N ARG A 396 2.84 -17.12 24.88
CA ARG A 396 3.35 -15.80 24.51
C ARG A 396 4.81 -15.58 24.93
N TYR A 397 5.18 -15.89 26.17
CA TYR A 397 6.49 -15.55 26.71
C TYR A 397 7.54 -16.66 26.57
N HIS A 398 7.13 -17.93 26.44
CA HIS A 398 8.08 -19.05 26.33
C HIS A 398 8.04 -19.75 24.96
N LEU A 399 6.84 -20.05 24.42
CA LEU A 399 6.72 -20.89 23.21
C LEU A 399 6.70 -20.10 21.89
N VAL A 400 6.49 -18.78 21.90
CA VAL A 400 6.51 -17.95 20.68
C VAL A 400 7.81 -18.11 19.88
N ARG A 401 8.94 -18.36 20.55
CA ARG A 401 10.25 -18.60 19.92
C ARG A 401 10.28 -19.85 19.04
N LEU A 402 9.40 -20.83 19.30
CA LEU A 402 9.27 -22.03 18.46
C LEU A 402 8.60 -21.71 17.12
N PHE A 403 7.74 -20.68 17.07
CA PHE A 403 6.91 -20.37 15.91
C PHE A 403 7.37 -19.13 15.12
N TYR A 404 8.15 -18.24 15.74
CA TYR A 404 8.65 -17.00 15.15
C TYR A 404 10.13 -16.78 15.51
N ASP A 405 10.96 -16.33 14.57
CA ASP A 405 12.36 -15.97 14.87
C ASP A 405 12.45 -14.62 15.59
N HIS A 406 13.55 -14.37 16.30
CA HIS A 406 13.74 -13.16 17.13
C HIS A 406 13.63 -11.85 16.32
N SER A 407 13.81 -11.93 14.99
CA SER A 407 13.65 -10.84 14.02
C SER A 407 12.21 -10.71 13.47
N SER A 408 11.34 -11.69 13.70
CA SER A 408 9.98 -11.80 13.14
C SER A 408 8.86 -11.57 14.15
N THR A 409 9.18 -11.55 15.45
CA THR A 409 8.21 -11.21 16.51
C THR A 409 7.92 -9.73 16.62
N MET A 410 8.72 -8.89 15.94
CA MET A 410 8.42 -7.49 15.76
C MET A 410 7.51 -7.35 14.54
N PRO A 411 6.33 -6.70 14.67
CA PRO A 411 5.73 -6.03 13.52
C PRO A 411 6.85 -5.24 12.82
N PRO A 412 6.87 -5.14 11.47
CA PRO A 412 7.82 -4.24 10.83
C PRO A 412 7.74 -2.90 11.56
N PRO A 413 8.88 -2.29 11.96
CA PRO A 413 8.86 -1.03 12.67
C PRO A 413 7.96 -0.11 11.88
N ARG A 414 7.05 0.58 12.60
CA ARG A 414 6.08 1.51 12.02
C ARG A 414 6.74 2.12 10.79
N LYS A 415 6.22 1.88 9.58
CA LYS A 415 6.46 2.82 8.49
C LYS A 415 5.66 4.08 8.84
N ARG A 416 6.04 4.73 9.95
CA ARG A 416 5.87 6.15 10.13
C ARG A 416 6.67 6.70 8.95
N SER A 417 5.96 7.11 7.91
CA SER A 417 6.42 8.22 7.11
C SER A 417 6.83 9.29 8.10
N ILE A 418 8.14 9.44 8.33
CA ILE A 418 8.64 10.51 9.19
C ILE A 418 8.02 11.79 8.65
N ARG A 419 7.16 12.43 9.45
CA ARG A 419 6.64 13.74 9.07
C ARG A 419 7.83 14.68 9.11
N ARG A 420 8.08 15.39 8.00
CA ARG A 420 9.26 16.27 7.85
C ARG A 420 9.38 17.31 8.97
N GLU A 421 8.25 17.65 9.58
CA GLU A 421 8.08 18.59 10.71
C GLU A 421 8.61 18.04 12.05
N GLU A 422 8.78 16.72 12.21
CA GLU A 422 9.27 16.08 13.46
C GLU A 422 10.78 15.81 13.43
N LEU A 423 11.45 16.15 12.32
CA LEU A 423 12.86 15.85 12.11
C LEU A 423 13.74 17.02 12.59
N GLN A 424 14.64 16.77 13.54
CA GLN A 424 15.66 17.75 13.91
C GLN A 424 16.61 17.98 12.73
N LEU A 425 16.69 19.23 12.24
CA LEU A 425 17.61 19.63 11.19
C LEU A 425 19.02 19.74 11.76
N GLU A 426 20.00 19.17 11.07
CA GLU A 426 21.43 19.37 11.31
C GLU A 426 22.01 19.85 9.97
N LEU A 427 22.26 21.15 9.85
CA LEU A 427 22.69 21.81 8.62
C LEU A 427 24.15 22.19 8.77
N LEU A 428 25.04 21.46 8.09
CA LEU A 428 26.47 21.72 8.10
C LEU A 428 26.85 22.68 6.97
N CYS A 429 27.54 23.77 7.31
CA CYS A 429 28.16 24.64 6.31
C CYS A 429 29.37 23.94 5.67
N GLU A 430 29.42 23.89 4.35
CA GLU A 430 30.55 23.33 3.59
C GLU A 430 31.28 24.41 2.76
N TRP A 431 31.19 25.68 3.17
CA TRP A 431 31.88 26.81 2.54
C TRP A 431 33.37 26.83 2.92
N GLY A 432 34.27 26.60 1.96
CA GLY A 432 35.72 26.57 2.20
C GLY A 432 36.11 25.64 3.37
N SER A 433 36.69 26.21 4.43
CA SER A 433 37.05 25.51 5.66
C SER A 433 36.01 25.62 6.79
N CYS A 434 34.86 26.26 6.56
CA CYS A 434 33.79 26.37 7.55
C CYS A 434 33.22 24.97 7.86
N GLN A 435 32.90 24.73 9.14
CA GLN A 435 32.30 23.49 9.64
C GLN A 435 31.21 23.76 10.71
N GLU A 436 30.65 24.97 10.73
CA GLU A 436 29.58 25.30 11.67
C GLU A 436 28.30 24.52 11.34
N VAL A 437 27.56 24.15 12.39
CA VAL A 437 26.33 23.34 12.30
C VAL A 437 25.17 24.14 12.88
N PHE A 438 24.06 24.18 12.15
CA PHE A 438 22.87 24.93 12.49
C PHE A 438 21.63 24.02 12.57
N HIS A 439 20.62 24.46 13.33
CA HIS A 439 19.36 23.73 13.52
C HIS A 439 18.13 24.47 12.95
N SER A 440 18.30 25.71 12.49
CA SER A 440 17.28 26.53 11.83
C SER A 440 17.77 26.96 10.44
N MET A 441 16.86 26.99 9.45
CA MET A 441 17.18 27.50 8.11
C MET A 441 17.42 29.01 8.11
N GLU A 442 16.73 29.76 8.97
CA GLU A 442 16.89 31.19 9.14
C GLU A 442 18.32 31.54 9.57
N GLU A 443 18.82 30.92 10.64
CA GLU A 443 20.19 31.11 11.15
C GLU A 443 21.24 30.66 10.13
N PHE A 444 20.99 29.51 9.47
CA PHE A 444 21.91 28.96 8.48
C PHE A 444 22.04 29.85 7.24
N CYS A 445 20.92 30.35 6.70
CA CYS A 445 20.96 31.26 5.55
C CYS A 445 21.64 32.59 5.91
N GLN A 446 21.37 33.15 7.10
CA GLN A 446 22.04 34.37 7.57
C GLN A 446 23.55 34.19 7.71
N HIS A 447 24.01 33.03 8.22
CA HIS A 447 25.43 32.70 8.28
C HIS A 447 26.06 32.62 6.88
N VAL A 448 25.42 31.92 5.94
CA VAL A 448 25.93 31.80 4.57
C VAL A 448 25.94 33.16 3.84
N GLU A 449 24.98 34.03 4.10
CA GLU A 449 24.98 35.40 3.58
C GLU A 449 26.19 36.22 4.07
N GLN A 450 26.74 35.95 5.26
CA GLN A 450 27.97 36.58 5.73
C GLN A 450 29.19 36.13 4.90
N HIS A 451 29.26 34.86 4.53
CA HIS A 451 30.28 34.35 3.62
C HIS A 451 30.17 34.96 2.22
N TYR A 452 28.95 35.12 1.72
CA TYR A 452 28.69 35.84 0.47
C TYR A 452 29.18 37.29 0.54
N LYS A 453 28.80 38.05 1.59
CA LYS A 453 29.24 39.44 1.77
C LYS A 453 30.76 39.56 1.84
N ALA A 454 31.41 38.69 2.61
CA ALA A 454 32.86 38.64 2.71
C ALA A 454 33.55 38.29 1.38
N ALA A 455 32.93 37.44 0.54
CA ALA A 455 33.46 37.11 -0.78
C ALA A 455 33.37 38.29 -1.76
N ILE A 456 32.34 39.13 -1.63
CA ILE A 456 32.17 40.35 -2.43
C ILE A 456 33.13 41.45 -1.99
N ASP A 457 33.24 41.69 -0.68
CA ASP A 457 34.06 42.78 -0.13
C ASP A 457 35.57 42.57 -0.34
N CYS A 458 36.02 41.36 -0.65
CA CYS A 458 37.44 41.01 -0.76
C CYS A 458 38.00 41.10 -2.20
N GLN A 459 37.16 41.26 -3.23
CA GLN A 459 37.56 41.21 -4.66
C GLN A 459 37.58 42.57 -5.38
N THR A 460 37.39 43.69 -4.67
CA THR A 460 37.16 45.03 -5.24
C THR A 460 38.36 45.72 -5.91
N GLU A 461 39.52 45.07 -6.09
CA GLU A 461 40.77 45.73 -6.57
C GLU A 461 41.35 45.28 -7.92
N LEU A 462 40.79 44.29 -8.67
CA LEU A 462 41.37 43.89 -9.98
C LEU A 462 40.31 43.64 -11.08
N LEU A 463 40.64 44.10 -12.29
CA LEU A 463 39.87 43.99 -13.53
C LEU A 463 39.71 42.52 -13.97
N GLU A 464 38.48 42.17 -14.37
CA GLU A 464 37.91 40.85 -14.72
C GLU A 464 37.33 40.06 -13.52
N GLU A 465 36.08 40.39 -13.16
CA GLU A 465 35.34 39.92 -11.97
C GLU A 465 34.82 38.47 -12.08
N GLU A 466 35.71 37.48 -12.12
CA GLU A 466 35.31 36.07 -11.97
C GLU A 466 35.03 35.73 -10.50
N ARG A 467 33.75 35.57 -10.13
CA ARG A 467 33.33 35.23 -8.76
C ARG A 467 33.16 33.73 -8.57
N ASN A 468 34.08 33.11 -7.86
CA ASN A 468 34.11 31.68 -7.64
C ASN A 468 33.33 31.26 -6.38
N CYS A 469 32.46 30.26 -6.52
CA CYS A 469 31.79 29.66 -5.37
C CYS A 469 32.76 28.76 -4.59
N LEU A 470 32.98 29.07 -3.31
CA LEU A 470 33.89 28.32 -2.43
C LEU A 470 33.22 27.13 -1.72
N TRP A 471 31.97 26.80 -2.08
CA TRP A 471 31.32 25.60 -1.59
C TRP A 471 32.09 24.37 -2.10
N LYS A 472 32.44 23.43 -1.19
CA LYS A 472 33.28 22.27 -1.53
C LYS A 472 32.80 21.57 -2.79
N GLU A 473 33.69 21.39 -3.77
CA GLU A 473 33.45 20.65 -5.01
C GLU A 473 32.29 21.18 -5.87
N CYS A 474 31.93 22.47 -5.74
CA CYS A 474 30.91 23.10 -6.59
C CYS A 474 31.45 23.53 -7.96
N GLY A 475 32.54 24.31 -7.99
CA GLY A 475 33.22 24.73 -9.21
C GLY A 475 32.46 25.77 -10.06
N PHE A 476 31.42 26.41 -9.50
CA PHE A 476 30.68 27.47 -10.18
C PHE A 476 31.43 28.81 -10.16
N CYS A 477 31.36 29.53 -11.28
CA CYS A 477 31.90 30.87 -11.46
C CYS A 477 30.83 31.75 -12.11
N SER A 478 30.53 32.91 -11.51
CA SER A 478 29.63 33.91 -12.10
C SER A 478 30.44 35.00 -12.80
N ILE A 479 29.98 35.39 -13.99
CA ILE A 479 30.64 36.36 -14.89
C ILE A 479 29.84 37.67 -14.97
N GLU A 480 28.51 37.66 -14.68
CA GLU A 480 27.61 38.76 -15.08
C GLU A 480 26.65 39.29 -13.98
N GLY A 481 26.77 38.92 -12.70
CA GLY A 481 26.12 39.71 -11.64
C GLY A 481 25.98 39.11 -10.23
N ASP A 482 26.10 39.99 -9.22
CA ASP A 482 26.00 39.72 -7.79
C ASP A 482 24.75 38.91 -7.39
N GLY A 483 23.61 39.18 -8.04
CA GLY A 483 22.36 38.47 -7.78
C GLY A 483 22.38 37.00 -8.20
N GLU A 484 23.02 36.66 -9.32
CA GLU A 484 23.16 35.27 -9.76
C GLU A 484 24.04 34.48 -8.78
N PHE A 485 25.16 35.09 -8.38
CA PHE A 485 26.04 34.51 -7.37
C PHE A 485 25.32 34.29 -6.03
N LEU A 486 24.53 35.27 -5.57
CA LEU A 486 23.73 35.13 -4.35
C LEU A 486 22.72 33.98 -4.44
N ARG A 487 21.96 33.89 -5.53
CA ARG A 487 20.99 32.81 -5.77
C ARG A 487 21.66 31.45 -5.75
N HIS A 488 22.80 31.33 -6.42
CA HIS A 488 23.60 30.10 -6.45
C HIS A 488 24.02 29.70 -5.02
N VAL A 489 24.57 30.64 -4.24
CA VAL A 489 25.02 30.38 -2.86
C VAL A 489 23.86 30.00 -1.95
N LEU A 490 22.72 30.69 -2.03
CA LEU A 490 21.52 30.37 -1.24
C LEU A 490 20.88 29.02 -1.64
N PHE A 491 21.07 28.59 -2.89
CA PHE A 491 20.63 27.27 -3.32
C PHE A 491 21.40 26.14 -2.63
N HIS A 492 22.67 26.35 -2.26
CA HIS A 492 23.39 25.38 -1.42
C HIS A 492 22.78 25.22 -0.03
N CYS A 493 22.20 26.29 0.54
CA CYS A 493 21.46 26.20 1.80
C CYS A 493 20.27 25.24 1.65
N TYR A 494 19.47 25.46 0.60
CA TYR A 494 18.34 24.60 0.27
C TYR A 494 18.76 23.15 -0.02
N HIS A 495 19.83 22.96 -0.81
CA HIS A 495 20.36 21.65 -1.13
C HIS A 495 20.87 20.89 0.09
N THR A 496 21.50 21.59 1.04
CA THR A 496 21.96 21.03 2.31
C THR A 496 20.78 20.52 3.14
N LYS A 497 19.68 21.28 3.20
CA LYS A 497 18.42 20.80 3.81
C LYS A 497 17.91 19.53 3.13
N LEU A 498 17.90 19.49 1.79
CA LEU A 498 17.45 18.31 1.04
C LEU A 498 18.35 17.08 1.28
N LYS A 499 19.66 17.27 1.41
CA LYS A 499 20.63 16.20 1.74
C LYS A 499 20.35 15.63 3.14
N GLN A 500 20.07 16.49 4.12
CA GLN A 500 19.73 16.05 5.48
C GLN A 500 18.40 15.26 5.51
N TRP A 501 17.39 15.70 4.76
CA TRP A 501 16.16 14.93 4.59
C TRP A 501 16.41 13.57 3.92
N GLY A 502 17.27 13.52 2.90
CA GLY A 502 17.67 12.26 2.28
C GLY A 502 18.39 11.32 3.23
N LEU A 503 19.27 11.87 4.09
CA LEU A 503 19.96 11.10 5.13
C LEU A 503 18.98 10.51 6.15
N ALA A 504 18.00 11.29 6.59
CA ALA A 504 16.98 10.81 7.53
C ALA A 504 16.09 9.72 6.92
N ILE A 505 15.65 9.91 5.68
CA ILE A 505 14.89 8.90 4.93
C ILE A 505 15.75 7.64 4.76
N PHE A 506 17.04 7.79 4.46
CA PHE A 506 17.97 6.67 4.32
C PHE A 506 18.17 5.90 5.64
N LYS A 507 18.43 6.59 6.77
CA LYS A 507 18.56 5.99 8.10
C LYS A 507 17.32 5.17 8.50
N SER A 508 16.12 5.62 8.10
CA SER A 508 14.87 4.90 8.36
C SER A 508 14.66 3.64 7.49
N HIS A 509 15.45 3.45 6.43
CA HIS A 509 15.30 2.35 5.46
C HIS A 509 16.63 1.62 5.22
N SER A 510 17.25 1.14 6.31
CA SER A 510 18.55 0.43 6.40
C SER A 510 18.73 -0.79 5.47
N GLU A 511 17.64 -1.34 4.92
CA GLU A 511 17.67 -2.52 4.04
C GLU A 511 18.21 -2.23 2.62
N ASN A 512 18.32 -0.97 2.21
CA ASN A 512 18.85 -0.58 0.91
C ASN A 512 20.33 -0.16 1.03
N GLY A 513 21.20 -0.71 0.17
CA GLY A 513 22.61 -0.34 0.13
C GLY A 513 22.85 1.17 -0.09
N ALA A 514 24.03 1.65 0.27
CA ALA A 514 24.41 3.06 0.08
C ALA A 514 24.57 3.43 -1.40
N CYS A 515 24.51 4.73 -1.68
CA CYS A 515 24.84 5.25 -2.99
C CYS A 515 26.33 4.98 -3.30
N SER A 516 26.59 4.38 -4.46
CA SER A 516 27.92 4.02 -4.99
C SER A 516 28.54 5.11 -5.86
N VAL A 517 27.78 6.15 -6.20
CA VAL A 517 28.28 7.31 -6.94
C VAL A 517 29.19 8.12 -6.01
N GLY A 518 30.43 8.37 -6.43
CA GLY A 518 31.45 9.07 -5.64
C GLY A 518 31.04 10.47 -5.22
N ILE A 519 31.73 11.00 -4.21
CA ILE A 519 31.42 12.29 -3.56
C ILE A 519 31.73 13.50 -4.46
N GLN A 520 32.57 13.33 -5.48
CA GLN A 520 33.13 14.40 -6.33
C GLN A 520 32.10 15.36 -6.98
N ASN A 521 30.84 14.94 -7.11
CA ASN A 521 29.75 15.74 -7.71
C ASN A 521 28.65 16.10 -6.70
N ARG A 522 28.92 15.96 -5.40
CA ARG A 522 27.91 16.02 -4.34
C ARG A 522 27.29 17.40 -4.15
N ASN A 523 27.98 18.47 -4.53
CA ASN A 523 27.51 19.85 -4.38
C ASN A 523 27.32 20.54 -5.74
N ILE A 524 27.12 19.77 -6.82
CA ILE A 524 26.74 20.35 -8.11
C ILE A 524 25.23 20.61 -8.09
N ILE A 525 24.85 21.88 -8.23
CA ILE A 525 23.47 22.35 -8.21
C ILE A 525 23.09 22.96 -9.57
N PRO A 526 21.80 23.00 -9.95
CA PRO A 526 21.34 23.66 -11.16
C PRO A 526 21.70 25.14 -11.16
N GLU A 527 22.06 25.66 -12.33
CA GLU A 527 22.30 27.09 -12.54
C GLU A 527 20.96 27.83 -12.56
N VAL A 528 20.84 28.88 -11.73
CA VAL A 528 19.62 29.67 -11.57
C VAL A 528 19.93 31.11 -11.99
N GLN A 529 19.69 31.39 -13.27
CA GLN A 529 20.01 32.68 -13.89
C GLN A 529 19.02 33.78 -13.48
N GLU A 530 17.74 33.44 -13.30
CA GLU A 530 16.67 34.39 -12.94
C GLU A 530 16.13 34.14 -11.53
N GLY A 531 15.54 35.18 -10.91
CA GLY A 531 14.88 35.06 -9.60
C GLY A 531 13.63 34.18 -9.63
N PHE A 532 13.24 33.64 -8.48
CA PHE A 532 12.05 32.81 -8.36
C PHE A 532 10.80 33.68 -8.27
N LEU A 533 10.04 33.77 -9.36
CA LEU A 533 8.81 34.55 -9.46
C LEU A 533 7.59 33.70 -9.12
N CYS A 534 6.77 34.17 -8.18
CA CYS A 534 5.45 33.60 -7.92
C CYS A 534 4.46 34.13 -8.96
N LEU A 535 3.68 33.24 -9.58
CA LEU A 535 2.64 33.58 -10.55
C LEU A 535 1.25 33.23 -10.00
N TRP A 536 1.10 33.25 -8.68
CA TRP A 536 -0.20 33.06 -8.05
C TRP A 536 -1.04 34.34 -8.21
N GLU A 537 -2.35 34.22 -8.38
CA GLU A 537 -3.28 35.34 -8.55
C GLU A 537 -3.05 36.39 -7.47
N HIS A 538 -2.81 37.62 -7.90
CA HIS A 538 -2.50 38.76 -7.02
C HIS A 538 -1.21 38.63 -6.19
N CYS A 539 -0.29 37.75 -6.57
CA CYS A 539 0.99 37.55 -5.92
C CYS A 539 2.13 37.61 -6.93
N GLU A 540 2.74 38.79 -7.10
CA GLU A 540 3.89 39.02 -7.99
C GLU A 540 5.22 39.07 -7.22
N MET A 541 5.34 38.28 -6.16
CA MET A 541 6.54 38.27 -5.33
C MET A 541 7.69 37.55 -6.04
N SER A 542 8.83 38.22 -6.17
CA SER A 542 10.11 37.64 -6.61
C SER A 542 11.04 37.45 -5.42
N MET A 543 11.71 36.30 -5.34
CA MET A 543 12.68 35.97 -4.29
C MET A 543 13.94 35.35 -4.88
N ASP A 544 15.10 35.70 -4.33
CA ASP A 544 16.39 35.09 -4.69
C ASP A 544 16.67 33.80 -3.90
N ASN A 545 16.06 33.62 -2.72
CA ASN A 545 16.26 32.42 -1.91
C ASN A 545 15.22 31.35 -2.29
N PRO A 546 15.65 30.17 -2.78
CA PRO A 546 14.73 29.07 -3.11
C PRO A 546 13.89 28.61 -1.91
N GLU A 547 14.47 28.61 -0.70
CA GLU A 547 13.76 28.16 0.51
C GLU A 547 12.55 29.04 0.82
N TRP A 548 12.76 30.36 0.78
CA TRP A 548 11.69 31.32 1.04
C TRP A 548 10.64 31.27 -0.08
N PHE A 549 11.08 31.07 -1.33
CA PHE A 549 10.17 30.91 -2.45
C PHE A 549 9.22 29.72 -2.29
N TYR A 550 9.74 28.52 -2.02
CA TYR A 550 8.88 27.34 -1.90
C TYR A 550 7.97 27.42 -0.65
N ARG A 551 8.47 27.97 0.47
CA ARG A 551 7.66 28.22 1.67
C ARG A 551 6.54 29.24 1.41
N HIS A 552 6.82 30.28 0.64
CA HIS A 552 5.84 31.27 0.22
C HIS A 552 4.75 30.64 -0.67
N VAL A 553 5.13 29.85 -1.67
CA VAL A 553 4.15 29.18 -2.53
C VAL A 553 3.27 28.22 -1.72
N GLU A 554 3.84 27.50 -0.74
CA GLU A 554 3.06 26.64 0.17
C GLU A 554 2.02 27.43 0.98
N MET A 555 2.32 28.69 1.35
CA MET A 555 1.43 29.54 2.13
C MET A 555 0.13 29.88 1.42
N HIS A 556 0.13 29.96 0.08
CA HIS A 556 -1.10 30.17 -0.71
C HIS A 556 -2.13 29.05 -0.48
N ALA A 557 -1.69 27.80 -0.34
CA ALA A 557 -2.58 26.70 0.00
C ALA A 557 -3.10 26.76 1.45
N HIS A 558 -2.44 27.50 2.34
CA HIS A 558 -2.85 27.68 3.74
C HIS A 558 -3.84 28.83 3.93
N CYS A 559 -3.74 29.89 3.13
CA CYS A 559 -4.58 31.09 3.20
C CYS A 559 -5.98 30.89 2.60
N LEU A 560 -6.24 29.83 1.82
CA LEU A 560 -7.57 29.52 1.29
C LEU A 560 -8.50 29.01 2.41
N GLU A 561 -9.51 29.78 2.79
CA GLU A 561 -10.56 29.35 3.72
C GLU A 561 -11.27 28.11 3.18
N ALA A 562 -11.28 27.02 3.95
CA ALA A 562 -11.92 25.77 3.56
C ALA A 562 -13.21 25.61 4.37
N SER A 563 -14.37 25.72 3.72
CA SER A 563 -15.61 25.15 4.25
C SER A 563 -15.64 23.65 3.94
N GLU A 564 -16.27 22.84 4.79
CA GLU A 564 -16.19 21.37 4.77
C GLU A 564 -16.64 20.70 3.45
N ASP A 565 -17.29 21.43 2.54
CA ASP A 565 -17.74 20.97 1.22
C ASP A 565 -17.14 21.75 0.01
N SER A 566 -16.15 22.63 0.23
CA SER A 566 -15.61 23.49 -0.83
C SER A 566 -14.45 22.85 -1.62
N VAL A 567 -14.59 22.81 -2.95
CA VAL A 567 -13.52 22.48 -3.89
C VAL A 567 -12.53 23.64 -3.96
N LEU A 568 -11.23 23.36 -3.80
CA LEU A 568 -10.18 24.38 -3.87
C LEU A 568 -9.64 24.50 -5.29
N PHE A 569 -9.55 25.72 -5.81
CA PHE A 569 -8.98 26.01 -7.13
C PHE A 569 -7.51 26.42 -7.02
N CYS A 570 -6.70 26.05 -7.99
CA CYS A 570 -5.34 26.55 -8.11
C CYS A 570 -5.37 27.98 -8.69
N GLY A 571 -4.89 28.96 -7.94
CA GLY A 571 -4.78 30.34 -8.43
C GLY A 571 -3.49 30.60 -9.21
N TRP A 572 -2.87 29.60 -9.84
CA TRP A 572 -1.63 29.83 -10.62
C TRP A 572 -2.01 30.33 -12.02
N LYS A 573 -1.27 31.30 -12.56
CA LYS A 573 -1.52 31.84 -13.91
C LYS A 573 -1.65 30.70 -14.93
N ASP A 574 -2.73 30.73 -15.70
CA ASP A 574 -3.07 29.74 -16.75
C ASP A 574 -3.31 28.30 -16.23
N CYS A 575 -3.75 28.13 -14.97
CA CYS A 575 -4.09 26.83 -14.38
C CYS A 575 -5.56 26.75 -13.93
N GLU A 576 -6.33 25.82 -14.52
CA GLU A 576 -7.76 25.62 -14.17
C GLU A 576 -8.00 24.42 -13.23
N ALA A 577 -6.94 23.90 -12.59
CA ALA A 577 -7.03 22.67 -11.81
C ALA A 577 -7.75 22.85 -10.45
N SER A 578 -8.63 21.91 -10.11
CA SER A 578 -9.44 21.91 -8.88
C SER A 578 -9.20 20.67 -8.01
N PHE A 579 -9.21 20.81 -6.68
CA PHE A 579 -8.82 19.75 -5.74
C PHE A 579 -9.72 19.67 -4.50
N ASN A 580 -10.02 18.43 -4.08
CA ASN A 580 -10.73 18.15 -2.82
C ASN A 580 -9.74 18.09 -1.66
N GLY A 581 -9.27 19.26 -1.23
CA GLY A 581 -8.46 19.43 -0.01
C GLY A 581 -7.04 19.97 -0.25
N ARG A 582 -6.53 20.69 0.77
CA ARG A 582 -5.26 21.44 0.72
C ARG A 582 -4.04 20.58 0.40
N PHE A 583 -4.03 19.31 0.83
CA PHE A 583 -2.90 18.41 0.57
C PHE A 583 -2.68 18.16 -0.92
N LYS A 584 -3.77 17.92 -1.68
CA LYS A 584 -3.72 17.65 -3.12
C LYS A 584 -3.35 18.90 -3.90
N LEU A 585 -3.88 20.06 -3.49
CA LEU A 585 -3.49 21.34 -4.07
C LEU A 585 -1.99 21.61 -3.89
N ARG A 586 -1.44 21.38 -2.69
CA ARG A 586 0.00 21.52 -2.43
C ARG A 586 0.86 20.58 -3.28
N GLU A 587 0.42 19.35 -3.47
CA GLU A 587 1.12 18.42 -4.36
C GLU A 587 1.11 18.92 -5.80
N HIS A 588 -0.03 19.44 -6.27
CA HIS A 588 -0.17 20.00 -7.60
C HIS A 588 0.70 21.24 -7.85
N MET A 589 0.86 22.15 -6.87
CA MET A 589 1.69 23.35 -7.04
C MET A 589 3.14 23.04 -7.45
N ARG A 590 3.64 21.85 -7.13
CA ARG A 590 4.98 21.39 -7.57
C ARG A 590 5.10 21.17 -9.06
N SER A 591 3.99 21.02 -9.77
CA SER A 591 3.98 20.96 -11.25
C SER A 591 4.33 22.32 -11.87
N HIS A 592 4.06 23.42 -11.16
CA HIS A 592 4.43 24.76 -11.58
C HIS A 592 5.85 25.11 -11.12
N THR A 593 6.17 24.85 -9.85
CA THR A 593 7.45 25.27 -9.26
C THR A 593 8.62 24.30 -9.51
N GLN A 594 8.33 23.07 -9.97
CA GLN A 594 9.32 21.99 -10.18
C GLN A 594 10.15 21.64 -8.93
N GLU A 595 9.63 21.95 -7.74
CA GLU A 595 10.27 21.76 -6.43
C GLU A 595 10.86 20.34 -6.25
N LYS A 596 12.07 20.26 -5.70
CA LYS A 596 12.72 18.99 -5.34
C LYS A 596 12.66 18.80 -3.84
N LEU A 597 12.33 17.59 -3.39
CA LEU A 597 11.97 17.36 -2.00
C LEU A 597 12.98 16.56 -1.19
N VAL A 598 13.96 15.96 -1.85
CA VAL A 598 14.97 15.12 -1.20
C VAL A 598 16.20 15.07 -2.08
N ALA A 599 17.39 15.07 -1.46
CA ALA A 599 18.65 14.90 -2.16
C ALA A 599 19.43 13.72 -1.57
N CYS A 600 20.20 13.01 -2.40
CA CYS A 600 21.07 11.95 -1.93
C CYS A 600 22.22 12.54 -1.10
N PRO A 601 22.43 12.10 0.15
CA PRO A 601 23.49 12.65 0.99
C PRO A 601 24.89 12.32 0.47
N THR A 602 25.06 11.29 -0.38
CA THR A 602 26.35 10.88 -0.93
C THR A 602 26.69 11.60 -2.23
N CYS A 603 25.80 11.56 -3.23
CA CYS A 603 26.09 12.05 -4.57
C CYS A 603 25.43 13.40 -4.91
N GLY A 604 24.64 13.98 -4.01
CA GLY A 604 24.00 15.27 -4.22
C GLY A 604 22.77 15.27 -5.13
N GLY A 605 22.46 14.16 -5.81
CA GLY A 605 21.33 14.11 -6.74
C GLY A 605 20.00 14.47 -6.08
N MET A 606 19.23 15.36 -6.70
CA MET A 606 17.95 15.86 -6.18
C MET A 606 16.74 15.19 -6.85
N PHE A 607 15.68 14.92 -6.08
CA PHE A 607 14.52 14.16 -6.54
C PHE A 607 13.20 14.83 -6.15
N ALA A 608 12.21 14.73 -7.04
CA ALA A 608 10.87 15.28 -6.83
C ALA A 608 10.06 14.52 -5.76
N ASN A 609 10.39 13.26 -5.47
CA ASN A 609 9.73 12.47 -4.43
C ASN A 609 10.62 11.32 -3.92
N ASN A 610 10.22 10.71 -2.79
CA ASN A 610 10.96 9.62 -2.15
C ASN A 610 11.09 8.38 -3.06
N THR A 611 10.11 8.12 -3.91
CA THR A 611 10.15 6.97 -4.83
C THR A 611 11.30 7.11 -5.84
N LYS A 612 11.46 8.30 -6.44
CA LYS A 612 12.56 8.57 -7.37
C LYS A 612 13.92 8.54 -6.68
N PHE A 613 14.00 8.98 -5.42
CA PHE A 613 15.20 8.83 -4.60
C PHE A 613 15.57 7.37 -4.34
N PHE A 614 14.61 6.52 -3.94
CA PHE A 614 14.87 5.09 -3.78
C PHE A 614 15.19 4.39 -5.10
N ASP A 615 14.54 4.78 -6.20
CA ASP A 615 14.87 4.27 -7.53
C ASP A 615 16.32 4.60 -7.92
N HIS A 616 16.82 5.79 -7.56
CA HIS A 616 18.23 6.15 -7.75
C HIS A 616 19.18 5.21 -6.98
N ILE A 617 18.88 4.91 -5.72
CA ILE A 617 19.69 3.98 -4.91
C ILE A 617 19.61 2.56 -5.48
N ARG A 618 18.41 2.07 -5.78
CA ARG A 618 18.19 0.69 -6.25
C ARG A 618 18.82 0.41 -7.61
N ARG A 619 18.92 1.42 -8.50
CA ARG A 619 19.59 1.29 -9.80
C ARG A 619 21.09 0.97 -9.67
N GLN A 620 21.66 1.20 -8.51
CA GLN A 620 23.09 1.00 -8.23
C GLN A 620 23.38 -0.35 -7.56
N ILE A 621 22.36 -1.18 -7.33
CA ILE A 621 22.53 -2.54 -6.79
C ILE A 621 23.30 -3.40 -7.80
N ALA A 622 24.25 -4.19 -7.31
CA ALA A 622 25.06 -5.11 -8.11
C ALA A 622 24.20 -6.05 -8.97
N ILE A 623 24.74 -6.49 -10.11
CA ILE A 623 24.03 -7.31 -11.11
C ILE A 623 23.44 -8.59 -10.51
N GLU A 624 24.09 -9.18 -9.50
CA GLU A 624 23.64 -10.37 -8.77
C GLU A 624 22.34 -10.14 -7.97
N GLY A 625 22.07 -8.89 -7.56
CA GLY A 625 20.82 -8.50 -6.89
C GLY A 625 19.68 -8.10 -7.84
N GLN A 626 19.95 -8.00 -9.16
CA GLN A 626 18.97 -7.61 -10.16
C GLN A 626 18.20 -8.84 -10.68
N ARG A 627 17.07 -9.12 -10.03
CA ARG A 627 16.24 -10.31 -10.30
C ARG A 627 15.35 -10.18 -11.52
N PHE A 628 15.03 -8.96 -11.95
CA PHE A 628 14.04 -8.73 -13.01
C PHE A 628 14.74 -8.49 -14.34
N GLN A 629 14.61 -9.43 -15.27
CA GLN A 629 15.21 -9.32 -16.60
C GLN A 629 14.16 -8.92 -17.63
N CYS A 630 14.50 -7.94 -18.47
CA CYS A 630 13.69 -7.62 -19.64
C CYS A 630 13.81 -8.75 -20.66
N SER A 631 12.70 -9.38 -21.01
CA SER A 631 12.61 -10.40 -22.06
C SER A 631 13.10 -9.92 -23.44
N HIS A 632 13.03 -8.60 -23.71
CA HIS A 632 13.34 -8.05 -25.03
C HIS A 632 14.79 -7.63 -25.22
N CYS A 633 15.46 -7.12 -24.20
CA CYS A 633 16.86 -6.63 -24.33
C CYS A 633 17.81 -7.26 -23.31
N PHE A 634 17.30 -8.22 -22.52
CA PHE A 634 18.03 -8.95 -21.49
C PHE A 634 18.67 -8.10 -20.39
N LYS A 635 18.40 -6.79 -20.37
CA LYS A 635 18.81 -5.90 -19.28
C LYS A 635 18.13 -6.31 -17.98
N ARG A 636 18.93 -6.37 -16.92
CA ARG A 636 18.47 -6.69 -15.58
C ARG A 636 18.16 -5.41 -14.80
N PHE A 637 17.19 -5.51 -13.90
CA PHE A 637 16.69 -4.43 -13.07
C PHE A 637 16.51 -4.93 -11.64
N ALA A 638 16.72 -4.04 -10.68
CA ALA A 638 16.56 -4.36 -9.26
C ALA A 638 15.09 -4.52 -8.83
N THR A 639 14.15 -3.87 -9.52
CA THR A 639 12.71 -3.93 -9.19
C THR A 639 11.84 -4.07 -10.44
N GLU A 640 10.67 -4.67 -10.27
CA GLU A 640 9.66 -4.80 -11.33
C GLU A 640 9.19 -3.45 -11.87
N ARG A 641 9.06 -2.43 -11.00
CA ARG A 641 8.72 -1.06 -11.42
C ARG A 641 9.73 -0.48 -12.40
N LEU A 642 11.03 -0.65 -12.13
CA LEU A 642 12.09 -0.18 -13.02
C LEU A 642 12.10 -0.95 -14.36
N LEU A 643 11.81 -2.25 -14.32
CA LEU A 643 11.60 -3.05 -15.53
C LEU A 643 10.40 -2.54 -16.32
N ARG A 644 9.26 -2.25 -15.68
CA ARG A 644 8.05 -1.73 -16.33
C ARG A 644 8.30 -0.37 -16.99
N ASP A 645 8.95 0.55 -16.27
CA ASP A 645 9.36 1.85 -16.81
C ASP A 645 10.32 1.67 -17.99
N HIS A 646 11.22 0.70 -17.93
CA HIS A 646 12.09 0.36 -19.06
C HIS A 646 11.31 -0.22 -20.25
N MET A 647 10.32 -1.09 -20.01
CA MET A 647 9.51 -1.71 -21.05
C MET A 647 8.69 -0.69 -21.84
N ARG A 648 8.27 0.42 -21.22
CA ARG A 648 7.62 1.54 -21.93
C ARG A 648 8.49 2.12 -23.05
N ASN A 649 9.81 2.03 -22.94
CA ASN A 649 10.72 2.50 -24.00
C ASN A 649 10.85 1.52 -25.18
N HIS A 650 10.41 0.26 -25.03
CA HIS A 650 10.34 -0.70 -26.13
C HIS A 650 9.06 -0.56 -26.95
N VAL A 651 7.98 -0.07 -26.34
CA VAL A 651 6.68 0.10 -26.98
C VAL A 651 6.59 1.49 -27.59
N ASN A 652 6.31 1.56 -28.88
CA ASN A 652 6.09 2.83 -29.58
C ASN A 652 4.62 3.19 -29.53
N HIS A 653 4.33 4.43 -29.11
CA HIS A 653 2.95 4.91 -28.94
C HIS A 653 2.63 6.06 -29.90
N TYR A 654 3.64 6.75 -30.44
CA TYR A 654 3.44 7.99 -31.18
C TYR A 654 3.88 7.83 -32.64
N LYS A 655 2.96 7.96 -33.61
CA LYS A 655 3.28 8.04 -35.04
C LYS A 655 3.73 9.46 -35.41
N CYS A 656 4.70 9.57 -36.29
CA CYS A 656 5.02 10.84 -36.91
C CYS A 656 3.92 11.22 -37.92
N PRO A 657 3.40 12.46 -37.88
CA PRO A 657 2.39 12.88 -38.86
C PRO A 657 2.97 13.10 -40.26
N LEU A 658 4.31 13.15 -40.39
CA LEU A 658 5.01 13.49 -41.63
C LEU A 658 5.71 12.28 -42.29
N CYS A 659 5.78 11.13 -41.61
CA CYS A 659 6.25 9.87 -42.16
C CYS A 659 5.82 8.68 -41.30
N ASP A 660 6.04 7.46 -41.76
CA ASP A 660 5.62 6.24 -41.04
C ASP A 660 6.48 5.92 -39.79
N MET A 661 7.30 6.84 -39.28
CA MET A 661 8.12 6.60 -38.10
C MET A 661 7.28 6.63 -36.83
N THR A 662 7.27 5.52 -36.09
CA THR A 662 6.72 5.47 -34.73
C THR A 662 7.81 5.78 -33.69
N CYS A 663 7.45 6.38 -32.54
CA CYS A 663 8.36 6.80 -31.48
C CYS A 663 7.83 6.36 -30.10
N PRO A 664 8.73 6.04 -29.15
CA PRO A 664 8.33 5.62 -27.80
C PRO A 664 7.94 6.78 -26.87
N SER A 665 8.35 8.01 -27.19
CA SER A 665 8.03 9.19 -26.38
C SER A 665 7.81 10.44 -27.22
N PRO A 666 7.05 11.44 -26.71
CA PRO A 666 6.82 12.70 -27.40
C PRO A 666 8.11 13.47 -27.68
N SER A 667 9.08 13.45 -26.76
CA SER A 667 10.39 14.09 -26.94
C SER A 667 11.19 13.43 -28.08
N SER A 668 11.12 12.11 -28.20
CA SER A 668 11.74 11.38 -29.31
C SER A 668 11.09 11.75 -30.65
N LEU A 669 9.76 11.89 -30.68
CA LEU A 669 9.04 12.33 -31.87
C LEU A 669 9.39 13.76 -32.27
N ARG A 670 9.44 14.70 -31.30
CA ARG A 670 9.85 16.09 -31.53
C ARG A 670 11.25 16.17 -32.14
N ASN A 671 12.20 15.43 -31.57
CA ASN A 671 13.55 15.35 -32.11
C ASN A 671 13.54 14.76 -33.53
N HIS A 672 12.78 13.69 -33.76
CA HIS A 672 12.64 13.10 -35.08
C HIS A 672 12.13 14.11 -36.12
N ILE A 673 11.07 14.86 -35.81
CA ILE A 673 10.50 15.90 -36.68
C ILE A 673 11.54 17.00 -36.94
N LYS A 674 12.17 17.53 -35.89
CA LYS A 674 13.23 18.56 -36.02
C LYS A 674 14.36 18.11 -36.94
N PHE A 675 14.82 16.86 -36.80
CA PHE A 675 15.97 16.37 -37.56
C PHE A 675 15.64 15.94 -38.98
N ARG A 676 14.48 15.34 -39.22
CA ARG A 676 14.12 14.70 -40.49
C ARG A 676 13.17 15.51 -41.35
N HIS A 677 12.36 16.38 -40.75
CA HIS A 677 11.30 17.12 -41.44
C HIS A 677 11.47 18.64 -41.41
N SER A 678 12.22 19.20 -40.45
CA SER A 678 12.62 20.61 -40.50
C SER A 678 13.99 20.79 -41.17
N ASN A 679 14.15 21.84 -41.99
CA ASN A 679 15.44 22.23 -42.58
C ASN A 679 16.14 23.36 -41.83
N GLU A 680 15.56 23.84 -40.74
CA GLU A 680 16.10 24.95 -39.95
C GLU A 680 17.41 24.54 -39.27
N LYS A 681 18.44 25.37 -39.44
CA LYS A 681 19.77 25.23 -38.83
C LYS A 681 20.07 26.49 -38.00
N PRO A 682 19.38 26.68 -36.86
CA PRO A 682 19.45 27.92 -36.09
C PRO A 682 20.83 28.19 -35.45
N TYR A 683 21.74 27.22 -35.46
CA TYR A 683 23.07 27.37 -34.87
C TYR A 683 24.15 27.41 -35.95
N SER A 684 24.66 28.60 -36.24
CA SER A 684 25.79 28.85 -37.14
C SER A 684 27.12 28.87 -36.39
N CYS A 685 28.19 28.48 -37.07
CA CYS A 685 29.55 28.68 -36.59
C CYS A 685 30.05 30.08 -36.97
N ASP A 686 30.67 30.78 -36.03
CA ASP A 686 31.21 32.12 -36.29
C ASP A 686 32.53 32.10 -37.08
N TYR A 687 33.20 30.93 -37.14
CA TYR A 687 34.50 30.76 -37.79
C TYR A 687 34.42 30.17 -39.20
N CYS A 688 33.26 29.66 -39.63
CA CYS A 688 33.06 29.13 -40.98
C CYS A 688 31.57 29.03 -41.35
N GLU A 689 31.25 28.74 -42.61
CA GLU A 689 29.87 28.65 -43.12
C GLU A 689 29.07 27.43 -42.62
N TYR A 690 29.58 26.68 -41.65
CA TYR A 690 28.89 25.51 -41.12
C TYR A 690 27.72 25.92 -40.20
N SER A 691 26.53 25.40 -40.48
CA SER A 691 25.36 25.56 -39.62
C SER A 691 24.73 24.20 -39.31
N CYS A 692 24.20 24.04 -38.10
CA CYS A 692 23.62 22.79 -37.62
C CYS A 692 22.33 23.00 -36.82
N LYS A 693 21.63 21.90 -36.55
CA LYS A 693 20.30 21.92 -35.93
C LYS A 693 20.33 21.97 -34.40
N ASN A 694 21.47 21.62 -33.78
CA ASN A 694 21.62 21.48 -32.33
C ASN A 694 22.94 22.08 -31.83
N LEU A 695 22.88 22.72 -30.65
CA LEU A 695 24.02 23.38 -30.00
C LEU A 695 25.18 22.42 -29.63
N VAL A 696 24.87 21.16 -29.32
CA VAL A 696 25.88 20.12 -29.05
C VAL A 696 26.70 19.79 -30.30
N ASP A 697 26.06 19.79 -31.47
CA ASP A 697 26.76 19.50 -32.73
C ASP A 697 27.59 20.71 -33.18
N LEU A 698 27.14 21.94 -32.88
CA LEU A 698 27.95 23.14 -33.03
C LEU A 698 29.19 23.07 -32.14
N ARG A 699 29.05 22.70 -30.86
CA ARG A 699 30.19 22.59 -29.92
C ARG A 699 31.24 21.59 -30.40
N LYS A 700 30.81 20.40 -30.85
CA LYS A 700 31.73 19.40 -31.47
C LYS A 700 32.37 19.89 -32.75
N HIS A 701 31.68 20.72 -33.51
CA HIS A 701 32.23 21.35 -34.70
C HIS A 701 33.26 22.43 -34.32
N LEU A 702 33.02 23.22 -33.27
CA LEU A 702 33.97 24.22 -32.77
C LEU A 702 35.30 23.57 -32.34
N ASP A 703 35.27 22.34 -31.82
CA ASP A 703 36.49 21.55 -31.54
C ASP A 703 37.35 21.30 -32.79
N THR A 704 36.80 21.44 -34.00
CA THR A 704 37.55 21.29 -35.26
C THR A 704 38.36 22.54 -35.64
N HIS A 705 38.00 23.72 -35.12
CA HIS A 705 38.74 24.98 -35.28
C HIS A 705 39.90 25.11 -34.28
N SER A 706 39.89 24.31 -33.21
CA SER A 706 41.00 24.22 -32.26
C SER A 706 42.25 23.63 -32.94
N SER A 707 43.39 24.30 -32.77
CA SER A 707 44.69 23.96 -33.37
C SER A 707 45.43 22.82 -32.64
N VAL A 708 44.87 22.28 -31.55
CA VAL A 708 45.55 21.29 -30.70
C VAL A 708 44.84 19.91 -30.79
N PRO A 709 45.53 18.83 -31.23
CA PRO A 709 44.96 17.49 -31.21
C PRO A 709 44.82 16.95 -29.79
N GLY A 710 43.57 16.79 -29.31
CA GLY A 710 43.26 16.44 -27.92
C GLY A 710 43.51 14.98 -27.50
N TYR A 711 43.71 14.04 -28.42
CA TYR A 711 43.89 12.62 -28.08
C TYR A 711 45.05 11.96 -28.85
N ARG A 712 45.99 11.36 -28.12
CA ARG A 712 47.12 10.57 -28.65
C ARG A 712 46.98 9.11 -28.26
N CYS A 713 47.57 8.22 -29.03
CA CYS A 713 47.57 6.79 -28.73
C CYS A 713 48.63 6.50 -27.67
N ASP A 714 48.23 5.94 -26.52
CA ASP A 714 49.15 5.64 -25.41
C ASP A 714 49.95 4.33 -25.61
N PHE A 715 49.83 3.69 -26.79
CA PHE A 715 50.51 2.42 -27.08
C PHE A 715 51.97 2.67 -27.53
N PRO A 716 52.96 1.89 -27.02
CA PRO A 716 54.36 2.02 -27.42
C PRO A 716 54.53 1.92 -28.94
N ASP A 717 55.33 2.81 -29.53
CA ASP A 717 55.61 2.89 -30.97
C ASP A 717 54.43 3.25 -31.90
N CYS A 718 53.33 3.81 -31.36
CA CYS A 718 52.21 4.31 -32.16
C CYS A 718 52.07 5.83 -32.15
N ASN A 719 52.37 6.48 -33.28
CA ASN A 719 52.28 7.94 -33.44
C ASN A 719 50.90 8.47 -33.88
N TYR A 720 49.85 7.67 -33.78
CA TYR A 720 48.52 8.09 -34.21
C TYR A 720 47.90 9.09 -33.23
N SER A 721 47.42 10.22 -33.76
CA SER A 721 46.72 11.25 -33.00
C SER A 721 45.44 11.67 -33.71
N THR A 722 44.43 12.06 -32.95
CA THR A 722 43.13 12.46 -33.49
C THR A 722 42.44 13.44 -32.54
N ARG A 723 41.49 14.21 -33.09
CA ARG A 723 40.70 15.18 -32.34
C ARG A 723 39.47 14.57 -31.68
N SER A 724 39.13 13.31 -31.99
CA SER A 724 37.93 12.64 -31.49
C SER A 724 38.24 11.40 -30.66
N MET A 725 37.72 11.36 -29.43
CA MET A 725 37.81 10.22 -28.53
C MET A 725 37.27 8.90 -29.16
N ALA A 726 36.26 8.98 -30.02
CA ALA A 726 35.72 7.79 -30.69
C ALA A 726 36.71 7.21 -31.72
N SER A 727 37.45 8.09 -32.39
CA SER A 727 38.43 7.72 -33.41
C SER A 727 39.69 7.10 -32.81
N ILE A 728 40.14 7.59 -31.64
CA ILE A 728 41.32 7.02 -30.96
C ILE A 728 41.00 5.63 -30.40
N LYS A 729 39.80 5.43 -29.82
CA LYS A 729 39.31 4.12 -29.41
C LYS A 729 39.24 3.14 -30.59
N HIS A 730 38.76 3.60 -31.75
CA HIS A 730 38.70 2.75 -32.95
C HIS A 730 40.09 2.38 -33.47
N HIS A 731 41.02 3.33 -33.47
CA HIS A 731 42.42 3.09 -33.82
C HIS A 731 43.04 2.05 -32.90
N TYR A 732 42.90 2.24 -31.58
CA TYR A 732 43.46 1.33 -30.58
C TYR A 732 42.94 -0.09 -30.75
N LYS A 733 41.61 -0.25 -30.91
CA LYS A 733 41.00 -1.57 -31.15
C LYS A 733 41.46 -2.24 -32.44
N ARG A 734 41.68 -1.48 -33.52
CA ARG A 734 42.04 -2.06 -34.82
C ARG A 734 43.51 -2.39 -34.95
N VAL A 735 44.38 -1.60 -34.35
CA VAL A 735 45.83 -1.70 -34.56
C VAL A 735 46.51 -2.46 -33.41
N HIS A 736 46.01 -2.33 -32.17
CA HIS A 736 46.68 -2.86 -30.98
C HIS A 736 45.98 -4.06 -30.34
N GLU A 737 44.63 -4.07 -30.28
CA GLU A 737 43.89 -5.22 -29.68
C GLU A 737 43.65 -6.39 -30.66
N GLY A 738 43.75 -6.17 -31.98
CA GLY A 738 43.60 -7.23 -32.98
C GLY A 738 42.21 -7.92 -33.05
N ASP A 739 41.22 -7.51 -32.27
CA ASP A 739 39.92 -8.18 -32.18
C ASP A 739 39.01 -7.80 -33.37
N TYR A 740 39.19 -8.53 -34.48
CA TYR A 740 38.32 -8.47 -35.66
C TYR A 740 37.35 -9.65 -35.69
N THR A 741 36.74 -9.98 -34.56
CA THR A 741 35.67 -10.98 -34.51
C THR A 741 34.43 -10.47 -35.28
N PRO A 742 33.92 -11.22 -36.27
CA PRO A 742 32.76 -10.79 -37.04
C PRO A 742 31.50 -10.91 -36.17
N ARG A 743 31.08 -9.79 -35.56
CA ARG A 743 29.95 -9.79 -34.61
C ARG A 743 28.57 -9.80 -35.25
N TYR A 744 28.44 -9.55 -36.55
CA TYR A 744 27.13 -9.40 -37.20
C TYR A 744 26.84 -10.59 -38.11
N LYS A 745 25.70 -11.28 -37.94
CA LYS A 745 25.38 -12.47 -38.73
C LYS A 745 24.08 -12.28 -39.50
N CYS A 746 24.06 -12.68 -40.77
CA CYS A 746 22.83 -12.68 -41.57
C CYS A 746 21.93 -13.82 -41.13
N HIS A 747 20.67 -13.54 -40.77
CA HIS A 747 19.69 -14.56 -40.36
C HIS A 747 19.14 -15.41 -41.52
N VAL A 748 19.40 -15.00 -42.78
CA VAL A 748 18.91 -15.69 -43.98
C VAL A 748 19.96 -16.63 -44.55
N CYS A 749 21.23 -16.22 -44.58
CA CYS A 749 22.31 -16.99 -45.21
C CYS A 749 23.52 -17.24 -44.30
N GLU A 750 23.43 -16.90 -43.01
CA GLU A 750 24.43 -17.14 -41.96
C GLU A 750 25.83 -16.54 -42.21
N GLN A 751 25.99 -15.65 -43.19
CA GLN A 751 27.25 -14.94 -43.44
C GLN A 751 27.56 -13.96 -42.31
N CYS A 752 28.81 -13.96 -41.85
CA CYS A 752 29.29 -13.11 -40.77
C CYS A 752 30.00 -11.86 -41.32
N PHE A 753 29.74 -10.72 -40.68
CA PHE A 753 30.23 -9.40 -41.03
C PHE A 753 30.81 -8.71 -39.80
N THR A 754 31.82 -7.89 -40.01
CA THR A 754 32.55 -7.19 -38.94
C THR A 754 31.91 -5.85 -38.58
N ARG A 755 31.04 -5.32 -39.44
CA ARG A 755 30.31 -4.07 -39.26
C ARG A 755 28.85 -4.21 -39.67
N GLY A 756 27.95 -3.60 -38.90
CA GLY A 756 26.52 -3.59 -39.21
C GLY A 756 26.19 -2.94 -40.57
N ASN A 757 26.99 -1.97 -41.05
CA ASN A 757 26.82 -1.39 -42.38
C ASN A 757 27.02 -2.42 -43.51
N ASN A 758 27.94 -3.37 -43.32
CA ASN A 758 28.23 -4.40 -44.31
C ASN A 758 27.09 -5.42 -44.37
N LEU A 759 26.58 -5.85 -43.21
CA LEU A 759 25.38 -6.68 -43.13
C LEU A 759 24.15 -5.97 -43.72
N THR A 760 24.02 -4.65 -43.48
CA THR A 760 22.94 -3.83 -44.05
C THR A 760 22.98 -3.80 -45.58
N SER A 761 24.16 -3.60 -46.15
CA SER A 761 24.37 -3.62 -47.61
C SER A 761 24.08 -5.00 -48.20
N HIS A 762 24.51 -6.05 -47.51
CA HIS A 762 24.26 -7.44 -47.89
C HIS A 762 22.75 -7.78 -47.90
N LEU A 763 22.01 -7.43 -46.85
CA LEU A 763 20.56 -7.65 -46.76
C LEU A 763 19.79 -6.92 -47.87
N ARG A 764 20.19 -5.69 -48.21
CA ARG A 764 19.58 -4.92 -49.31
C ARG A 764 19.90 -5.49 -50.69
N LYS A 765 21.17 -5.85 -50.94
CA LYS A 765 21.63 -6.25 -52.28
C LYS A 765 21.34 -7.72 -52.62
N LYS A 766 21.58 -8.65 -51.69
CA LYS A 766 21.43 -10.09 -51.93
C LYS A 766 20.05 -10.62 -51.57
N HIS A 767 19.41 -10.06 -50.55
CA HIS A 767 18.13 -10.54 -50.04
C HIS A 767 16.98 -9.56 -50.29
N GLN A 768 17.22 -8.44 -50.99
CA GLN A 768 16.21 -7.45 -51.37
C GLN A 768 15.37 -6.89 -50.20
N PHE A 769 15.89 -6.96 -48.96
CA PHE A 769 15.20 -6.39 -47.81
C PHE A 769 15.10 -4.87 -47.95
N LYS A 770 13.89 -4.34 -47.89
CA LYS A 770 13.63 -2.90 -47.75
C LYS A 770 13.65 -2.50 -46.28
N TRP A 771 13.87 -1.22 -46.03
CA TRP A 771 13.64 -0.68 -44.70
C TRP A 771 12.16 -0.86 -44.36
N PRO A 772 11.82 -1.25 -43.13
CA PRO A 772 10.43 -1.17 -42.67
C PRO A 772 9.92 0.28 -42.84
N PRO A 773 8.61 0.48 -43.10
CA PRO A 773 8.01 1.80 -43.10
C PRO A 773 8.47 2.59 -41.86
N GLY A 774 8.95 3.81 -42.09
CA GLY A 774 9.41 4.70 -41.03
C GLY A 774 10.85 4.50 -40.55
N HIS A 775 11.64 3.54 -41.03
CA HIS A 775 13.03 3.36 -40.56
C HIS A 775 14.11 3.99 -41.46
N PRO A 776 15.07 4.77 -40.91
CA PRO A 776 16.23 5.25 -41.68
C PRO A 776 17.37 4.22 -41.77
N ARG A 777 17.34 3.15 -40.95
CA ARG A 777 18.37 2.08 -40.89
C ARG A 777 17.84 0.82 -40.17
N PHE A 778 18.43 -0.34 -40.51
CA PHE A 778 18.28 -1.64 -39.84
C PHE A 778 18.93 -1.63 -38.46
N ARG A 779 18.20 -2.11 -37.46
CA ARG A 779 18.71 -2.31 -36.09
C ARG A 779 19.15 -3.76 -35.92
N TYR A 780 20.18 -3.98 -35.10
CA TYR A 780 20.72 -5.31 -34.84
C TYR A 780 20.64 -5.63 -33.34
N LYS A 781 20.23 -6.85 -33.01
CA LYS A 781 20.11 -7.36 -31.64
C LYS A 781 21.00 -8.60 -31.47
N GLU A 782 21.63 -8.72 -30.31
CA GLU A 782 22.49 -9.85 -29.96
C GLU A 782 21.62 -11.07 -29.63
N HIS A 783 21.92 -12.19 -30.28
CA HIS A 783 21.29 -13.49 -30.03
C HIS A 783 22.10 -14.29 -29.01
N GLU A 784 21.50 -15.37 -28.49
CA GLU A 784 22.08 -16.25 -27.46
C GLU A 784 23.44 -16.86 -27.85
N ASP A 785 23.75 -16.90 -29.15
CA ASP A 785 25.01 -17.37 -29.70
C ASP A 785 26.10 -16.27 -29.82
N GLY A 786 25.85 -15.08 -29.27
CA GLY A 786 26.80 -13.95 -29.25
C GLY A 786 26.89 -13.15 -30.55
N PHE A 787 26.08 -13.48 -31.57
CA PHE A 787 26.04 -12.74 -32.83
C PHE A 787 24.89 -11.72 -32.89
N LEU A 788 25.18 -10.53 -33.42
CA LEU A 788 24.22 -9.47 -33.72
C LEU A 788 23.49 -9.78 -35.03
N ARG A 789 22.20 -10.13 -34.96
CA ARG A 789 21.32 -10.36 -36.11
C ARG A 789 20.31 -9.22 -36.28
N LEU A 790 19.65 -9.14 -37.44
CA LEU A 790 18.65 -8.11 -37.73
C LEU A 790 17.48 -8.19 -36.73
N GLN A 791 17.12 -7.07 -36.11
CA GLN A 791 15.94 -7.00 -35.25
C GLN A 791 14.69 -6.93 -36.14
N LEU A 792 13.96 -8.04 -36.24
CA LEU A 792 12.76 -8.19 -37.08
C LEU A 792 11.47 -7.79 -36.37
N ILE A 793 11.46 -7.79 -35.03
CA ILE A 793 10.25 -7.56 -34.22
C ILE A 793 10.30 -6.17 -33.59
N ARG A 794 9.25 -5.38 -33.84
CA ARG A 794 8.98 -4.07 -33.21
C ARG A 794 7.66 -4.17 -32.45
N TYR A 795 7.63 -3.61 -31.25
CA TYR A 795 6.42 -3.56 -30.42
C TYR A 795 5.80 -2.16 -30.56
N GLU A 796 4.55 -2.14 -30.98
CA GLU A 796 3.71 -0.95 -31.09
C GLU A 796 2.51 -1.15 -30.15
N SER A 797 1.93 -0.06 -29.66
CA SER A 797 0.72 -0.16 -28.84
C SER A 797 -0.43 -0.74 -29.69
N VAL A 798 -1.36 -1.44 -29.05
CA VAL A 798 -2.54 -2.01 -29.72
C VAL A 798 -3.33 -0.91 -30.42
N GLU A 799 -3.54 0.22 -29.74
CA GLU A 799 -4.22 1.42 -30.26
C GLU A 799 -3.56 1.95 -31.54
N LEU A 800 -2.22 2.01 -31.58
CA LEU A 800 -1.48 2.46 -32.75
C LEU A 800 -1.54 1.43 -33.88
N THR A 801 -1.53 0.14 -33.53
CA THR A 801 -1.65 -0.96 -34.50
C THR A 801 -3.03 -0.94 -35.15
N GLU A 802 -4.09 -0.74 -34.37
CA GLU A 802 -5.47 -0.59 -34.84
C GLU A 802 -5.59 0.62 -35.77
N GLN A 803 -5.04 1.78 -35.39
CA GLN A 803 -5.00 2.98 -36.23
C GLN A 803 -4.30 2.73 -37.58
N LEU A 804 -3.13 2.08 -37.56
CA LEU A 804 -2.40 1.75 -38.78
C LEU A 804 -3.14 0.73 -39.66
N MET A 805 -3.83 -0.25 -39.06
CA MET A 805 -4.64 -1.21 -39.79
C MET A 805 -5.87 -0.54 -40.43
N GLN A 806 -6.48 0.42 -39.74
CA GLN A 806 -7.65 1.16 -40.23
C GLN A 806 -7.27 2.10 -41.38
N GLU A 807 -6.14 2.82 -41.27
CA GLU A 807 -5.59 3.63 -42.38
C GLU A 807 -5.22 2.78 -43.61
N GLN A 808 -4.74 1.54 -43.41
CA GLN A 808 -4.46 0.62 -44.52
C GLN A 808 -5.73 0.14 -45.22
N LEU A 809 -6.80 -0.13 -44.47
CA LEU A 809 -8.11 -0.50 -45.02
C LEU A 809 -8.71 0.66 -45.84
N GLU A 810 -8.58 1.89 -45.36
CA GLU A 810 -9.01 3.10 -46.08
C GLU A 810 -8.16 3.38 -47.34
N ALA A 811 -6.86 3.06 -47.30
CA ALA A 811 -5.98 3.14 -48.46
C ALA A 811 -6.30 2.07 -49.53
N SER A 812 -6.76 0.87 -49.14
CA SER A 812 -7.24 -0.17 -50.08
C SER A 812 -8.60 0.14 -50.69
N ASP A 813 -9.54 0.72 -49.94
CA ASP A 813 -10.86 1.10 -50.45
C ASP A 813 -10.80 2.25 -51.47
N SER A 814 -9.82 3.15 -51.31
CA SER A 814 -9.59 4.23 -52.29
C SER A 814 -8.99 3.74 -53.62
N THR A 815 -8.42 2.53 -53.68
CA THR A 815 -7.88 1.94 -54.92
C THR A 815 -8.91 1.12 -55.72
N GLU A 816 -10.00 0.63 -55.10
CA GLU A 816 -11.07 -0.09 -55.82
C GLU A 816 -12.11 0.83 -56.49
N SER A 817 -12.18 2.11 -56.12
CA SER A 817 -13.13 3.08 -56.71
C SER A 817 -12.80 3.57 -58.13
N SER A 818 -11.74 3.04 -58.76
CA SER A 818 -11.26 3.49 -60.08
C SER A 818 -11.33 2.43 -61.20
N GLN A 819 -12.17 1.39 -61.07
CA GLN A 819 -12.47 0.52 -62.20
C GLN A 819 -13.96 0.16 -62.33
N THR A 820 -14.50 0.55 -63.49
CA THR A 820 -15.71 0.07 -64.18
C THR A 820 -17.07 0.69 -63.86
N SER A 821 -17.43 1.66 -64.69
CA SER A 821 -18.80 1.95 -65.12
C SER A 821 -19.00 1.43 -66.56
N THR A 822 -19.85 0.41 -66.76
CA THR A 822 -20.60 0.25 -68.03
C THR A 822 -21.77 -0.74 -67.92
N GLN A 823 -22.97 -0.17 -68.06
CA GLN A 823 -24.16 -0.62 -68.82
C GLN A 823 -25.03 -1.83 -68.43
N HIS A 824 -26.30 -1.47 -68.23
CA HIS A 824 -27.57 -2.07 -68.73
C HIS A 824 -28.20 -3.29 -68.04
N GLY A 825 -29.46 -3.08 -67.60
CA GLY A 825 -30.63 -3.74 -68.22
C GLY A 825 -31.23 -4.97 -67.52
N ASP A 826 -32.33 -4.72 -66.80
CA ASP A 826 -33.57 -5.52 -66.67
C ASP A 826 -33.61 -6.99 -66.17
N GLU A 827 -34.63 -7.19 -65.30
CA GLU A 827 -35.49 -8.36 -65.08
C GLU A 827 -34.99 -9.65 -64.39
N LEU A 828 -35.30 -9.73 -63.09
CA LEU A 828 -36.22 -10.67 -62.41
C LEU A 828 -36.20 -12.18 -62.75
N TYR A 829 -35.93 -13.04 -61.73
CA TYR A 829 -36.78 -14.15 -61.20
C TYR A 829 -36.00 -15.06 -60.21
N PRO A 830 -36.63 -15.96 -59.40
CA PRO A 830 -36.53 -15.88 -57.95
C PRO A 830 -36.10 -17.19 -57.23
N ALA A 831 -36.04 -17.08 -55.90
CA ALA A 831 -36.37 -18.11 -54.90
C ALA A 831 -35.48 -19.36 -54.75
N GLY A 832 -35.13 -19.64 -53.50
CA GLY A 832 -35.37 -20.98 -52.95
C GLY A 832 -34.21 -21.68 -52.22
N ALA A 833 -34.49 -21.98 -50.96
CA ALA A 833 -34.18 -23.22 -50.25
C ALA A 833 -32.87 -23.35 -49.45
N LEU A 834 -33.10 -23.28 -48.14
CA LEU A 834 -32.47 -24.02 -47.05
C LEU A 834 -32.47 -25.54 -47.31
N SER A 835 -31.39 -26.25 -46.98
CA SER A 835 -31.41 -27.52 -46.20
C SER A 835 -30.02 -28.17 -46.06
N THR A 836 -29.60 -28.31 -44.80
CA THR A 836 -29.03 -29.51 -44.13
C THR A 836 -28.45 -30.67 -44.96
N ILE A 837 -27.33 -31.27 -44.50
CA ILE A 837 -27.26 -32.64 -43.95
C ILE A 837 -25.85 -32.98 -43.45
N ASP A 838 -25.84 -33.70 -42.32
CA ASP A 838 -24.75 -34.36 -41.59
C ASP A 838 -23.82 -35.28 -42.39
N GLY A 839 -22.66 -35.57 -41.79
CA GLY A 839 -21.80 -36.71 -42.15
C GLY A 839 -20.75 -37.01 -41.07
N SER A 840 -21.06 -37.98 -40.21
CA SER A 840 -20.29 -38.54 -39.10
C SER A 840 -19.13 -39.46 -39.54
N THR A 841 -18.08 -39.62 -38.71
CA THR A 841 -17.58 -40.93 -38.24
C THR A 841 -16.48 -40.85 -37.17
N GLU A 842 -16.46 -41.89 -36.33
CA GLU A 842 -15.75 -42.12 -35.08
C GLU A 842 -14.26 -42.53 -35.21
N ALA A 843 -13.47 -42.36 -34.14
CA ALA A 843 -12.81 -43.45 -33.37
C ALA A 843 -11.58 -42.92 -32.59
N GLY A 844 -11.46 -43.34 -31.32
CA GLY A 844 -10.59 -42.72 -30.31
C GLY A 844 -9.26 -43.41 -30.03
N THR A 845 -8.51 -42.88 -29.04
CA THR A 845 -7.83 -43.65 -27.98
C THR A 845 -7.15 -42.75 -26.91
N ARG A 846 -7.50 -43.08 -25.66
CA ARG A 846 -6.83 -42.96 -24.34
C ARG A 846 -5.48 -42.22 -24.13
N LYS A 847 -5.54 -41.38 -23.07
CA LYS A 847 -4.81 -41.40 -21.77
C LYS A 847 -3.59 -40.49 -21.51
N GLU A 848 -3.77 -39.76 -20.40
CA GLU A 848 -2.84 -39.46 -19.28
C GLU A 848 -1.86 -38.28 -19.39
N GLY A 849 -2.10 -37.26 -18.54
CA GLY A 849 -1.07 -36.74 -17.64
C GLY A 849 -0.82 -35.22 -17.62
N ALA A 850 -1.08 -34.63 -16.44
CA ALA A 850 -0.55 -33.36 -15.90
C ALA A 850 -1.32 -32.06 -16.13
N GLU A 851 -2.16 -31.72 -15.14
CA GLU A 851 -2.58 -30.36 -14.81
C GLU A 851 -1.38 -29.51 -14.39
N VAL A 852 -1.16 -28.38 -15.08
CA VAL A 852 -0.38 -27.24 -14.59
C VAL A 852 -1.27 -26.00 -14.59
N CYS A 853 -1.15 -25.29 -13.47
CA CYS A 853 -1.95 -24.19 -12.97
C CYS A 853 -2.12 -23.03 -13.97
N ARG A 854 -3.36 -22.56 -14.10
CA ARG A 854 -3.73 -21.29 -14.73
C ARG A 854 -3.21 -20.12 -13.89
N THR A 855 -2.40 -19.24 -14.48
CA THR A 855 -2.29 -17.84 -14.07
C THR A 855 -2.45 -16.94 -15.29
N MET A 856 -3.25 -15.90 -15.11
CA MET A 856 -3.79 -15.01 -16.13
C MET A 856 -2.69 -14.31 -16.96
N GLU A 857 -2.60 -14.63 -18.24
CA GLU A 857 -1.97 -13.78 -19.25
C GLU A 857 -3.06 -12.97 -19.95
N ASN A 858 -3.17 -11.68 -19.62
CA ASN A 858 -3.86 -10.71 -20.47
C ASN A 858 -2.81 -9.72 -20.96
N SER A 859 -2.11 -10.10 -22.03
CA SER A 859 -1.24 -9.25 -22.84
C SER A 859 -1.23 -9.87 -24.24
N GLN A 860 -2.34 -9.73 -24.96
CA GLN A 860 -2.38 -10.07 -26.38
C GLN A 860 -1.49 -9.06 -27.12
N SER A 861 -0.28 -9.51 -27.47
CA SER A 861 0.62 -8.82 -28.39
C SER A 861 0.37 -9.41 -29.78
N VAL A 862 -0.07 -8.57 -30.73
CA VAL A 862 -0.34 -9.00 -32.11
C VAL A 862 0.99 -9.04 -32.87
N LEU A 863 1.27 -10.20 -33.46
CA LEU A 863 2.50 -10.51 -34.21
C LEU A 863 2.25 -10.24 -35.70
N LEU A 864 2.91 -9.24 -36.29
CA LEU A 864 2.89 -9.02 -37.74
C LEU A 864 4.16 -9.60 -38.37
N VAL A 865 3.99 -10.63 -39.19
CA VAL A 865 5.05 -11.26 -40.00
C VAL A 865 5.14 -10.49 -41.32
N LEU A 866 6.31 -9.92 -41.61
CA LEU A 866 6.57 -9.18 -42.84
C LEU A 866 6.45 -10.11 -44.05
N SER A 867 5.45 -9.88 -44.90
CA SER A 867 5.35 -10.46 -46.25
C SER A 867 5.57 -9.39 -47.32
N SER A 868 5.96 -9.84 -48.51
CA SER A 868 6.44 -9.03 -49.63
C SER A 868 5.30 -8.59 -50.56
N THR A 869 5.00 -7.29 -50.64
CA THR A 869 4.18 -6.72 -51.72
C THR A 869 4.54 -5.27 -52.06
N SER A 870 4.11 -4.86 -53.25
CA SER A 870 4.61 -3.82 -54.17
C SER A 870 4.01 -2.40 -53.98
N SER A 871 4.59 -1.45 -54.74
CA SER A 871 4.53 0.02 -54.72
C SER A 871 3.31 0.70 -55.36
N GLU A 872 2.96 1.93 -54.94
CA GLU A 872 2.87 3.22 -55.72
C GLU A 872 2.20 4.36 -54.89
N THR A 873 2.93 5.43 -54.51
CA THR A 873 2.97 6.84 -54.99
C THR A 873 2.12 7.88 -54.22
N ASN A 874 2.83 8.79 -53.54
CA ASN A 874 2.38 10.02 -52.89
C ASN A 874 2.36 11.20 -53.87
N SER A 875 1.28 11.98 -53.92
CA SER A 875 1.30 13.46 -53.95
C SER A 875 -0.13 13.99 -54.05
N VAL A 876 -0.69 14.54 -52.97
CA VAL A 876 -1.63 15.68 -52.88
C VAL A 876 -2.09 15.70 -51.43
N LYS A 877 -1.47 16.53 -50.55
CA LYS A 877 -2.04 16.97 -49.27
C LYS A 877 -1.20 18.02 -48.53
N GLU A 878 -0.45 18.88 -49.23
CA GLU A 878 0.35 19.94 -48.57
C GLU A 878 -0.52 21.05 -47.94
N GLY A 879 -1.74 21.28 -48.43
CA GLY A 879 -2.65 22.31 -47.89
C GLY A 879 -3.39 21.92 -46.61
N ALA A 880 -3.75 20.64 -46.44
CA ALA A 880 -4.49 20.17 -45.26
C ALA A 880 -3.59 20.02 -44.02
N VAL A 881 -2.30 19.76 -44.24
CA VAL A 881 -1.30 19.55 -43.17
C VAL A 881 -0.95 20.86 -42.45
N MET A 882 -0.96 22.02 -43.13
CA MET A 882 -0.71 23.32 -42.50
C MET A 882 -1.83 23.74 -41.53
N GLN A 883 -3.08 23.35 -41.80
CA GLN A 883 -4.21 23.65 -40.92
C GLN A 883 -4.19 22.73 -39.68
N GLN A 884 -3.91 21.43 -39.87
CA GLN A 884 -3.73 20.49 -38.75
C GLN A 884 -2.53 20.85 -37.86
N LEU A 885 -1.44 21.40 -38.42
CA LEU A 885 -0.29 21.87 -37.64
C LEU A 885 -0.62 23.11 -36.79
N LYS A 886 -1.48 24.02 -37.27
CA LYS A 886 -1.99 25.15 -36.47
C LYS A 886 -2.85 24.68 -35.30
N ASP A 887 -3.78 23.75 -35.56
CA ASP A 887 -4.68 23.24 -34.54
C ASP A 887 -3.93 22.42 -33.47
N THR A 888 -2.90 21.68 -33.88
CA THR A 888 -2.06 20.89 -32.96
C THR A 888 -1.07 21.78 -32.19
N ALA A 889 -0.56 22.87 -32.78
CA ALA A 889 0.28 23.85 -32.09
C ALA A 889 -0.51 24.64 -31.03
N GLN A 890 -1.77 24.96 -31.30
CA GLN A 890 -2.69 25.56 -30.34
C GLN A 890 -3.01 24.62 -29.16
N GLN A 891 -3.23 23.32 -29.43
CA GLN A 891 -3.46 22.33 -28.36
C GLN A 891 -2.23 22.09 -27.47
N LEU A 892 -1.02 22.45 -27.94
CA LEU A 892 0.24 22.30 -27.20
C LEU A 892 0.78 23.62 -26.62
N GLY A 893 0.01 24.72 -26.72
CA GLY A 893 0.34 26.01 -26.11
C GLY A 893 1.57 26.70 -26.71
N MET A 894 1.82 26.55 -28.01
CA MET A 894 2.92 27.20 -28.70
C MET A 894 2.41 28.30 -29.65
N GLU A 895 2.96 29.52 -29.58
CA GLU A 895 2.78 30.52 -30.63
C GLU A 895 3.50 30.07 -31.90
N VAL A 896 2.79 30.14 -33.04
CA VAL A 896 3.31 29.84 -34.37
C VAL A 896 3.69 31.17 -35.01
N VAL A 897 4.98 31.37 -35.30
CA VAL A 897 5.44 32.40 -36.25
C VAL A 897 5.47 31.80 -37.65
#